data_AF-A0A8J5XD33-F1
#
_entry.id   AF-A0A8J5XD33-F1
#
_cell.length_a   1.000
_cell.length_b   1.000
_cell.length_c   1.000
_cell.angle_alpha   90.00
_cell.angle_beta   90.00
_cell.angle_gamma   90.00
#
_symmetry.space_group_name_H-M   'P 1'
#
loop_
_entity.id
_entity.type
_entity.pdbx_description
1 polymer ?
#
loop_
_entity_poly.entity_id
_entity_poly.type
_entity_poly.pdbx_seq_one_letter_code
_entity_poly.pdbx_strand_id
1 'polypeptide(L)'
;MAAGRLAGRFALALLLAAPCARAFSAVAGMRGAARGASHGVRRAVPRLAGAAGPPASASADTSTERALGSMELLFAPRSVGTHAATPTTHVACATLGVRIGDAQLSAALTHALRTQPMLSRRVVGTGAPDQRTRIGSVSAPGVLGRVLPFLAPEPLVRVGNPNPLRFAPMRADAAARLPADAVRVIELADDDALESEWRALFAAELNLERGALSLADGPLWRLSVLRTAGRSALVFALNHAISDQASLNALLAEMLAAADGAANGVADGAADGAADGEVDGAAGGAPPLPPSLEASILGGARSVGFFGEETGGTGLLGLEHGSARYLVAKLAESAAGELPRGAPPAWARARAVDGALASAARRSAPEFRTVGVRDVAALRARCREAGVSVSTALAACAAVVAAEACREPTAAERDLKVLLSLDMRAFGAPDGRSADALSCQAGSMDVLLRCGANTAAHLGVGGVGGGVGGADGGARAPGEARAEIDAARRVWALARTAKAQLRAFVDADFARMSVLVFDWAMSSFEMTRLVALEADNPLTLGRAYGAAISNVGVVRGVGLDAAGAGSLASSVDGLHFAVPHTATGALLPFSAATVGGRLFLTLNAPDPLVGAAERARAADRMASLVRALGAAETAGAAADGGGGIGARARGALGGTALALACAALALPHAGAWAEWAGAWRRVLDGGAMDADWAPLKFWAFFAAMHPLLQPALWISEVLHASPGPLLGGLVPASFALLNGAALALLARSERARGALNALLFASFVGYISAGLDGAGSPSAYNLALDDGIRGCPAYEDVVQPSMADFDVRKYQGRWYELGFHDWTQFSEVYGTTLDIELSADGQRWVDDFAVKGPAPLVAPRSWDKSPVANGAHYFLYGKVDVSKPGILQESGFGLTFPNFIVDVQRDARTGAYTQAIQFQCLERGGVRIFEGINFLSRTTDDQPAQMAAMHARASAAGMDAYGSSAEQMHVVQHAPSGAPPVDNAWQRMWEAVGLPRLLALAEGAMHTQAEDILNKVQ
;
A
#
# COMPACT_ATOMS: atom_id res chain seq x y z
N MET A 1 20.87 -36.48 10.75
CA MET A 1 20.58 -35.38 11.70
C MET A 1 20.74 -33.97 11.09
N ALA A 2 21.77 -33.68 10.29
CA ALA A 2 21.92 -32.37 9.62
C ALA A 2 20.87 -32.14 8.49
N ALA A 3 20.55 -33.19 7.71
CA ALA A 3 19.49 -33.14 6.68
C ALA A 3 18.09 -32.85 7.25
N GLY A 4 17.73 -33.45 8.39
CA GLY A 4 16.46 -33.17 9.08
C GLY A 4 16.33 -31.75 9.64
N ARG A 5 17.45 -31.08 9.98
CA ARG A 5 17.45 -29.66 10.39
C ARG A 5 17.29 -28.72 9.19
N LEU A 6 17.69 -29.15 8.00
CA LEU A 6 17.53 -28.38 6.76
C LEU A 6 16.09 -28.50 6.23
N ALA A 7 15.52 -29.71 6.21
CA ALA A 7 14.13 -29.96 5.87
C ALA A 7 13.16 -29.22 6.83
N GLY A 8 13.45 -29.22 8.14
CA GLY A 8 12.68 -28.44 9.12
C GLY A 8 12.80 -26.92 8.96
N ARG A 9 13.96 -26.41 8.51
CA ARG A 9 14.16 -24.99 8.19
C ARG A 9 13.50 -24.57 6.88
N PHE A 10 13.38 -25.49 5.92
CA PHE A 10 12.73 -25.26 4.64
C PHE A 10 11.20 -25.32 4.75
N ALA A 11 10.63 -26.28 5.51
CA ALA A 11 9.21 -26.28 5.87
C ALA A 11 8.82 -25.01 6.65
N LEU A 12 9.74 -24.51 7.50
CA LEU A 12 9.59 -23.22 8.17
C LEU A 12 9.73 -22.03 7.20
N ALA A 13 10.59 -22.11 6.19
CA ALA A 13 10.72 -21.08 5.15
C ALA A 13 9.48 -21.01 4.23
N LEU A 14 8.87 -22.15 3.89
CA LEU A 14 7.58 -22.24 3.20
C LEU A 14 6.43 -21.67 4.06
N LEU A 15 6.44 -21.92 5.37
CA LEU A 15 5.55 -21.26 6.34
C LEU A 15 5.78 -19.74 6.44
N LEU A 16 6.96 -19.25 6.07
CA LEU A 16 7.35 -17.83 6.11
C LEU A 16 7.20 -17.12 4.75
N ALA A 17 7.03 -17.87 3.65
CA ALA A 17 6.85 -17.39 2.27
C ALA A 17 5.38 -17.26 1.84
N ALA A 18 4.43 -17.85 2.58
CA ALA A 18 3.00 -17.61 2.35
C ALA A 18 2.58 -16.20 2.83
N PRO A 19 1.95 -15.35 1.99
CA PRO A 19 1.62 -13.96 2.34
C PRO A 19 0.70 -13.80 3.55
N CYS A 20 -0.06 -14.84 3.91
CA CYS A 20 -1.06 -14.79 4.99
C CYS A 20 -0.55 -15.16 6.39
N ALA A 21 0.69 -15.64 6.56
CA ALA A 21 1.18 -16.17 7.84
C ALA A 21 2.04 -15.19 8.67
N ARG A 22 2.46 -14.04 8.12
CA ARG A 22 3.32 -13.07 8.83
C ARG A 22 2.64 -12.32 9.99
N ALA A 23 1.33 -12.49 10.19
CA ALA A 23 0.59 -11.75 11.21
C ALA A 23 0.70 -12.31 12.65
N PHE A 24 1.25 -13.51 12.90
CA PHE A 24 1.07 -14.15 14.23
C PHE A 24 2.26 -14.79 14.99
N SER A 25 3.47 -14.98 14.43
CA SER A 25 4.48 -15.84 15.11
C SER A 25 5.80 -15.22 15.59
N ALA A 26 6.10 -13.93 15.34
CA ALA A 26 7.40 -13.35 15.72
C ALA A 26 7.37 -12.54 17.03
N VAL A 27 6.92 -13.12 18.16
CA VAL A 27 7.11 -12.51 19.51
C VAL A 27 7.52 -13.52 20.61
N ALA A 28 7.49 -14.83 20.40
CA ALA A 28 7.64 -15.79 21.52
C ALA A 28 9.07 -16.37 21.75
N GLY A 29 10.08 -15.96 20.97
CA GLY A 29 11.29 -16.79 20.80
C GLY A 29 12.62 -16.35 21.40
N MET A 30 12.76 -15.27 22.20
CA MET A 30 14.05 -14.92 22.82
C MET A 30 13.89 -14.07 24.10
N ARG A 31 13.50 -14.67 25.22
CA ARG A 31 13.74 -14.12 26.57
C ARG A 31 13.92 -15.25 27.58
N GLY A 32 15.15 -15.72 27.73
CA GLY A 32 15.47 -16.79 28.67
C GLY A 32 16.96 -16.94 28.93
N ALA A 33 17.63 -15.87 29.35
CA ALA A 33 18.86 -15.93 30.17
C ALA A 33 19.22 -14.54 30.70
N ALA A 34 19.80 -14.50 31.90
CA ALA A 34 20.34 -13.35 32.64
C ALA A 34 19.34 -12.51 33.48
N ARG A 35 19.03 -13.04 34.68
CA ARG A 35 18.83 -12.23 35.89
C ARG A 35 20.19 -12.07 36.56
N GLY A 36 20.59 -10.83 36.88
CA GLY A 36 21.69 -10.56 37.80
C GLY A 36 22.33 -9.18 37.62
N ALA A 37 22.33 -8.40 38.69
CA ALA A 37 23.07 -7.17 38.96
C ALA A 37 22.50 -5.83 38.45
N SER A 38 22.33 -4.95 39.43
CA SER A 38 21.90 -3.56 39.43
C SER A 38 23.02 -2.59 39.02
N HIS A 39 22.66 -1.53 38.28
CA HIS A 39 23.11 -0.12 38.37
C HIS A 39 23.24 0.56 36.98
N GLY A 40 22.64 1.76 36.91
CA GLY A 40 22.91 2.90 36.00
C GLY A 40 23.23 2.63 34.53
N VAL A 41 22.29 2.91 33.63
CA VAL A 41 22.58 2.99 32.17
C VAL A 41 21.95 4.22 31.53
N ARG A 42 22.83 5.13 31.09
CA ARG A 42 22.63 6.16 30.06
C ARG A 42 22.15 5.51 28.76
N ARG A 43 21.18 6.13 28.07
CA ARG A 43 20.68 5.71 26.75
C ARG A 43 21.83 5.57 25.74
N ALA A 44 22.09 4.34 25.29
CA ALA A 44 22.83 4.06 24.07
C ALA A 44 21.85 3.70 22.96
N VAL A 45 21.89 4.44 21.85
CA VAL A 45 21.21 4.12 20.58
C VAL A 45 22.12 3.15 19.80
N PRO A 46 21.61 2.09 19.14
CA PRO A 46 22.46 1.20 18.37
C PRO A 46 22.98 1.92 17.12
N ARG A 47 24.31 2.03 16.98
CA ARG A 47 24.97 2.36 15.70
C ARG A 47 24.83 1.15 14.77
N LEU A 48 24.10 1.31 13.68
CA LEU A 48 24.21 0.43 12.51
C LEU A 48 25.52 0.77 11.80
N ALA A 49 26.51 -0.12 11.92
CA ALA A 49 27.75 -0.05 11.17
C ALA A 49 27.54 -0.70 9.80
N GLY A 50 27.45 0.12 8.76
CA GLY A 50 27.55 -0.26 7.36
C GLY A 50 28.13 0.94 6.61
N ALA A 51 29.42 0.84 6.29
CA ALA A 51 30.20 1.94 5.73
C ALA A 51 29.77 2.26 4.28
N ALA A 52 29.01 3.34 4.12
CA ALA A 52 29.15 4.24 2.98
C ALA A 52 29.87 5.49 3.50
N GLY A 53 30.93 5.93 2.82
CA GLY A 53 31.67 7.14 3.21
C GLY A 53 30.73 8.35 3.33
N PRO A 54 31.08 9.36 4.15
CA PRO A 54 30.26 10.55 4.27
C PRO A 54 30.06 11.16 2.87
N PRO A 55 28.82 11.46 2.45
CA PRO A 55 28.61 12.19 1.21
C PRO A 55 29.39 13.51 1.31
N ALA A 56 30.04 13.88 0.21
CA ALA A 56 30.75 15.15 0.08
C ALA A 56 29.86 16.25 0.67
N SER A 57 30.42 17.01 1.62
CA SER A 57 29.72 18.11 2.30
C SER A 57 29.06 18.99 1.25
N ALA A 58 27.73 18.93 1.16
CA ALA A 58 26.97 19.89 0.39
C ALA A 58 27.39 21.27 0.90
N SER A 59 28.04 22.05 0.04
CA SER A 59 28.37 23.43 0.35
C SER A 59 27.10 24.09 0.84
N ALA A 60 27.12 24.66 2.05
CA ALA A 60 25.98 25.39 2.58
C ALA A 60 25.65 26.50 1.58
N ASP A 61 24.61 26.27 0.78
CA ASP A 61 24.16 27.21 -0.23
C ASP A 61 23.71 28.46 0.51
N THR A 62 24.52 29.51 0.48
CA THR A 62 24.21 30.82 1.07
C THR A 62 23.19 31.56 0.21
N SER A 63 22.51 30.87 -0.71
CA SER A 63 21.48 31.45 -1.55
C SER A 63 20.37 32.04 -0.68
N THR A 64 20.03 33.28 -0.99
CA THR A 64 18.86 33.95 -0.40
C THR A 64 17.55 33.35 -0.89
N GLU A 65 17.59 32.43 -1.86
CA GLU A 65 16.44 31.73 -2.42
C GLU A 65 16.55 30.21 -2.27
N ARG A 66 15.42 29.53 -2.10
CA ARG A 66 15.35 28.06 -2.04
C ARG A 66 14.15 27.55 -2.82
N ALA A 67 14.34 26.52 -3.65
CA ALA A 67 13.21 25.84 -4.29
C ALA A 67 12.26 25.22 -3.26
N LEU A 68 10.96 25.33 -3.50
CA LEU A 68 9.95 24.67 -2.68
C LEU A 68 10.08 23.15 -2.81
N GLY A 69 10.00 22.45 -1.69
CA GLY A 69 9.83 21.01 -1.64
C GLY A 69 8.42 20.59 -2.04
N SER A 70 8.22 19.29 -2.24
CA SER A 70 6.95 18.74 -2.69
C SER A 70 5.80 18.98 -1.72
N MET A 71 6.01 18.86 -0.40
CA MET A 71 5.00 19.23 0.59
C MET A 71 4.68 20.74 0.59
N GLU A 72 5.69 21.58 0.41
CA GLU A 72 5.51 23.04 0.36
C GLU A 72 4.72 23.44 -0.90
N LEU A 73 4.96 22.76 -2.03
CA LEU A 73 4.22 22.93 -3.28
C LEU A 73 2.74 22.55 -3.14
N LEU A 74 2.40 21.57 -2.29
CA LEU A 74 1.01 21.21 -2.03
C LEU A 74 0.25 22.36 -1.36
N PHE A 75 0.88 23.07 -0.42
CA PHE A 75 0.25 24.10 0.41
C PHE A 75 0.41 25.53 -0.12
N ALA A 76 1.38 25.76 -1.01
CA ALA A 76 1.51 26.94 -1.86
C ALA A 76 1.18 26.56 -3.32
N PRO A 77 -0.06 26.16 -3.61
CA PRO A 77 -0.42 25.61 -4.91
C PRO A 77 -0.27 26.66 -6.01
N ARG A 78 0.00 26.17 -7.22
CA ARG A 78 0.10 27.00 -8.41
C ARG A 78 -1.27 27.48 -8.84
N SER A 79 -1.34 28.72 -9.31
CA SER A 79 -2.49 29.23 -10.06
C SER A 79 -2.48 28.61 -11.46
N VAL A 80 -3.11 27.45 -11.65
CA VAL A 80 -3.25 26.84 -12.98
C VAL A 80 -4.65 27.13 -13.54
N GLY A 81 -4.72 28.07 -14.49
CA GLY A 81 -5.97 28.41 -15.20
C GLY A 81 -7.05 28.98 -14.28
N THR A 82 -8.32 28.66 -14.56
CA THR A 82 -9.50 29.12 -13.78
C THR A 82 -9.67 28.41 -12.43
N HIS A 83 -8.90 27.35 -12.18
CA HIS A 83 -8.97 26.53 -10.97
C HIS A 83 -7.81 26.84 -10.02
N ALA A 84 -7.70 28.08 -9.58
CA ALA A 84 -6.74 28.46 -8.54
C ALA A 84 -7.11 27.75 -7.22
N ALA A 85 -6.36 26.71 -6.84
CA ALA A 85 -6.48 26.16 -5.49
C ALA A 85 -6.10 27.25 -4.48
N THR A 86 -6.85 27.31 -3.38
CA THR A 86 -6.59 28.31 -2.35
C THR A 86 -5.39 27.83 -1.53
N PRO A 87 -4.41 28.71 -1.24
CA PRO A 87 -3.33 28.35 -0.33
C PRO A 87 -3.89 27.84 1.00
N THR A 88 -3.25 26.82 1.56
CA THR A 88 -3.73 26.22 2.82
C THR A 88 -3.21 27.06 3.99
N THR A 89 -4.11 27.68 4.74
CA THR A 89 -3.73 28.45 5.94
C THR A 89 -3.59 27.53 7.14
N HIS A 90 -2.49 27.62 7.87
CA HIS A 90 -2.32 27.08 9.21
C HIS A 90 -2.65 28.17 10.22
N VAL A 91 -3.71 27.95 11.01
CA VAL A 91 -4.19 28.94 12.00
C VAL A 91 -3.94 28.41 13.40
N ALA A 92 -3.43 29.29 14.27
CA ALA A 92 -3.30 29.03 15.69
C ALA A 92 -3.80 30.20 16.53
N CYS A 93 -4.30 29.91 17.72
CA CYS A 93 -4.57 30.92 18.74
C CYS A 93 -3.89 30.53 20.04
N ALA A 94 -3.05 31.42 20.57
CA ALA A 94 -2.51 31.33 21.93
C ALA A 94 -3.20 32.37 22.82
N THR A 95 -3.84 31.93 23.89
CA THR A 95 -4.43 32.82 24.89
C THR A 95 -3.44 33.02 26.05
N LEU A 96 -3.31 34.26 26.51
CA LEU A 96 -2.40 34.69 27.57
C LEU A 96 -3.23 35.18 28.76
N GLY A 97 -2.86 34.73 29.96
CA GLY A 97 -3.42 35.20 31.22
C GLY A 97 -2.99 36.62 31.60
N VAL A 98 -2.18 37.29 30.77
CA VAL A 98 -1.70 38.66 30.97
C VAL A 98 -1.81 39.47 29.67
N ARG A 99 -1.83 40.80 29.79
CA ARG A 99 -1.81 41.73 28.64
C ARG A 99 -0.39 41.85 28.09
N ILE A 100 -0.19 41.65 26.79
CA ILE A 100 1.08 41.95 26.12
C ILE A 100 1.16 43.43 25.76
N GLY A 101 2.17 44.16 26.24
CA GLY A 101 2.40 45.57 25.92
C GLY A 101 2.97 45.79 24.51
N ASP A 102 3.00 47.05 24.05
CA ASP A 102 3.53 47.40 22.72
C ASP A 102 5.03 47.20 22.60
N ALA A 103 5.80 47.57 23.63
CA ALA A 103 7.24 47.33 23.66
C ALA A 103 7.58 45.83 23.62
N GLN A 104 6.83 45.03 24.39
CA GLN A 104 6.95 43.57 24.41
C GLN A 104 6.62 42.95 23.04
N LEU A 105 5.52 43.37 22.42
CA LEU A 105 5.12 42.90 21.09
C LEU A 105 6.16 43.30 20.03
N SER A 106 6.65 44.54 20.07
CA SER A 106 7.67 45.03 19.14
C SER A 106 8.99 44.25 19.28
N ALA A 107 9.41 43.95 20.51
CA ALA A 107 10.59 43.13 20.76
C ALA A 107 10.41 41.69 20.25
N ALA A 108 9.26 41.07 20.52
CA ALA A 108 8.92 39.75 20.01
C ALA A 108 8.97 39.67 18.48
N LEU A 109 8.34 40.64 17.80
CA LEU A 109 8.31 40.69 16.34
C LEU A 109 9.70 40.95 15.75
N THR A 110 10.45 41.90 16.31
CA THR A 110 11.82 42.19 15.88
C THR A 110 12.71 40.96 16.02
N HIS A 111 12.60 40.26 17.15
CA HIS A 111 13.33 39.03 17.40
C HIS A 111 12.95 37.96 16.36
N ALA A 112 11.65 37.67 16.20
CA ALA A 112 11.18 36.67 15.25
C ALA A 112 11.61 36.95 13.81
N LEU A 113 11.53 38.21 13.34
CA LEU A 113 11.96 38.58 11.99
C LEU A 113 13.46 38.42 11.76
N ARG A 114 14.26 38.59 12.82
CA ARG A 114 15.71 38.41 12.80
C ARG A 114 16.08 36.92 12.76
N THR A 115 15.38 36.08 13.51
CA THR A 115 15.74 34.67 13.73
C THR A 115 15.05 33.70 12.77
N GLN A 116 13.86 34.05 12.28
CA GLN A 116 13.03 33.17 11.45
C GLN A 116 12.98 33.68 10.01
N PRO A 117 13.89 33.22 9.13
CA PRO A 117 14.05 33.77 7.80
C PRO A 117 12.83 33.54 6.90
N MET A 118 11.93 32.61 7.25
CA MET A 118 10.70 32.35 6.51
C MET A 118 9.65 33.46 6.64
N LEU A 119 9.71 34.30 7.68
CA LEU A 119 8.76 35.39 7.90
C LEU A 119 8.91 36.56 6.92
N SER A 120 10.05 36.66 6.23
CA SER A 120 10.36 37.71 5.25
C SER A 120 10.38 37.20 3.81
N ARG A 121 9.62 36.12 3.54
CA ARG A 121 9.61 35.44 2.24
C ARG A 121 8.32 35.62 1.48
N ARG A 122 8.47 35.45 0.17
CA ARG A 122 7.43 35.27 -0.82
C ARG A 122 7.78 34.07 -1.70
N VAL A 123 6.83 33.63 -2.52
CA VAL A 123 7.01 32.58 -3.51
C VAL A 123 7.10 33.22 -4.90
N VAL A 124 8.17 32.90 -5.63
CA VAL A 124 8.38 33.31 -7.02
C VAL A 124 8.48 32.10 -7.93
N GLY A 125 8.34 32.32 -9.25
CA GLY A 125 8.30 31.27 -10.26
C GLY A 125 6.87 30.94 -10.69
N THR A 126 6.75 30.13 -11.73
CA THR A 126 5.43 29.74 -12.28
C THR A 126 5.02 28.34 -11.85
N GLY A 127 6.00 27.46 -11.56
CA GLY A 127 5.75 26.06 -11.30
C GLY A 127 5.22 25.28 -12.51
N ALA A 128 4.96 25.94 -13.64
CA ALA A 128 4.37 25.30 -14.81
C ALA A 128 5.33 24.23 -15.35
N PRO A 129 4.84 23.01 -15.65
CA PRO A 129 5.63 22.07 -16.43
C PRO A 129 5.78 22.59 -17.87
N ASP A 130 6.80 22.12 -18.58
CA ASP A 130 7.02 22.46 -19.98
C ASP A 130 5.83 21.96 -20.83
N GLN A 131 5.32 20.78 -20.51
CA GLN A 131 4.14 20.20 -21.13
C GLN A 131 3.25 19.48 -20.12
N ARG A 132 1.94 19.51 -20.40
CA ARG A 132 0.94 18.65 -19.76
C ARG A 132 0.44 17.62 -20.74
N THR A 133 0.28 16.40 -20.26
CA THR A 133 -0.14 15.26 -21.09
C THR A 133 -1.07 14.38 -20.29
N ARG A 134 -1.89 13.58 -20.98
CA ARG A 134 -2.81 12.64 -20.33
C ARG A 134 -2.03 11.46 -19.78
N ILE A 135 -2.59 10.82 -18.77
CA ILE A 135 -2.06 9.54 -18.29
C ILE A 135 -2.18 8.54 -19.46
N GLY A 136 -1.04 8.12 -20.02
CA GLY A 136 -0.96 7.20 -21.16
C GLY A 136 -0.65 7.83 -22.53
N SER A 137 -0.58 9.17 -22.67
CA SER A 137 -0.20 9.82 -23.94
C SER A 137 1.28 10.21 -24.05
N VAL A 138 2.04 10.11 -22.96
CA VAL A 138 3.50 9.92 -23.09
C VAL A 138 3.70 8.52 -23.65
N SER A 139 4.63 8.35 -24.57
CA SER A 139 5.04 7.13 -25.28
C SER A 139 5.39 5.95 -24.37
N ALA A 140 4.53 5.58 -23.43
CA ALA A 140 4.62 4.38 -22.62
C ALA A 140 4.29 3.21 -23.56
N PRO A 141 5.25 2.34 -23.87
CA PRO A 141 4.98 1.19 -24.72
C PRO A 141 3.97 0.28 -24.00
N GLY A 142 2.87 -0.08 -24.66
CA GLY A 142 1.98 -1.17 -24.23
C GLY A 142 0.64 -0.79 -23.59
N VAL A 143 0.01 -1.78 -22.95
CA VAL A 143 -1.39 -1.80 -22.46
C VAL A 143 -1.75 -0.62 -21.55
N LEU A 144 -0.82 -0.17 -20.70
CA LEU A 144 -1.05 0.97 -19.79
C LEU A 144 -1.31 2.28 -20.54
N GLY A 145 -0.70 2.49 -21.72
CA GLY A 145 -0.96 3.66 -22.57
C GLY A 145 -2.36 3.68 -23.20
N ARG A 146 -3.03 2.53 -23.30
CA ARG A 146 -4.39 2.41 -23.87
C ARG A 146 -5.49 2.33 -22.80
N VAL A 147 -5.20 1.84 -21.60
CA VAL A 147 -6.18 1.73 -20.49
C VAL A 147 -6.23 3.00 -19.63
N LEU A 148 -5.08 3.62 -19.35
CA LEU A 148 -5.03 4.80 -18.48
C LEU A 148 -5.72 6.08 -19.03
N PRO A 149 -5.80 6.34 -20.35
CA PRO A 149 -6.53 7.50 -20.87
C PRO A 149 -8.03 7.50 -20.54
N PHE A 150 -8.61 6.33 -20.30
CA PHE A 150 -10.01 6.19 -19.88
C PHE A 150 -10.25 6.56 -18.40
N LEU A 151 -9.21 6.48 -17.56
CA LEU A 151 -9.31 6.79 -16.13
C LEU A 151 -9.10 8.28 -15.82
N ALA A 152 -8.50 9.04 -16.73
CA ALA A 152 -8.31 10.48 -16.59
C ALA A 152 -8.33 11.18 -17.97
N PRO A 153 -9.48 11.75 -18.42
CA PRO A 153 -9.55 12.47 -19.69
C PRO A 153 -8.73 13.78 -19.68
N GLU A 154 -8.31 14.24 -18.50
CA GLU A 154 -7.55 15.47 -18.33
C GLU A 154 -6.03 15.26 -18.40
N PRO A 155 -5.26 16.25 -18.89
CA PRO A 155 -3.82 16.19 -18.95
C PRO A 155 -3.19 16.42 -17.57
N LEU A 156 -3.17 15.36 -16.75
CA LEU A 156 -2.69 15.37 -15.36
C LEU A 156 -1.20 15.07 -15.21
N VAL A 157 -0.53 14.55 -16.25
CA VAL A 157 0.90 14.20 -16.20
C VAL A 157 1.74 15.39 -16.61
N ARG A 158 2.83 15.61 -15.87
CA ARG A 158 3.80 16.68 -16.08
C ARG A 158 5.00 16.14 -16.86
N VAL A 159 5.41 16.84 -17.90
CA VAL A 159 6.59 16.51 -18.71
C VAL A 159 7.51 17.73 -18.76
N GLY A 160 8.83 17.47 -18.66
CA GLY A 160 9.88 18.47 -18.68
C GLY A 160 10.30 18.98 -17.29
N ASN A 161 11.24 19.93 -17.28
CA ASN A 161 11.81 20.50 -16.06
C ASN A 161 11.04 21.77 -15.70
N PRO A 162 10.10 21.71 -14.73
CA PRO A 162 9.28 22.86 -14.42
C PRO A 162 10.12 24.02 -13.93
N ASN A 163 9.74 25.26 -14.29
CA ASN A 163 10.27 26.45 -13.63
C ASN A 163 9.92 26.37 -12.13
N PRO A 164 10.90 26.11 -11.24
CA PRO A 164 10.60 25.75 -9.86
C PRO A 164 10.01 26.94 -9.13
N LEU A 165 8.98 26.71 -8.32
CA LEU A 165 8.58 27.69 -7.32
C LEU A 165 9.71 27.80 -6.28
N ARG A 166 10.06 29.02 -5.89
CA ARG A 166 11.13 29.30 -4.94
C ARG A 166 10.64 30.23 -3.85
N PHE A 167 11.07 30.00 -2.62
CA PHE A 167 11.08 31.05 -1.60
C PHE A 167 12.14 32.06 -2.00
N ALA A 168 11.74 33.33 -2.08
CA ALA A 168 12.61 34.45 -2.35
C ALA A 168 12.39 35.54 -1.29
N PRO A 169 13.37 36.43 -1.09
CA PRO A 169 13.15 37.63 -0.29
C PRO A 169 11.92 38.41 -0.78
N MET A 170 11.19 38.99 0.16
CA MET A 170 10.18 40.00 -0.16
C MET A 170 10.81 41.21 -0.86
N ARG A 171 9.99 41.96 -1.61
CA ARG A 171 10.42 43.23 -2.20
C ARG A 171 10.76 44.21 -1.09
N ALA A 172 11.78 45.05 -1.28
CA ALA A 172 12.28 45.95 -0.23
C ALA A 172 11.18 46.88 0.34
N ASP A 173 10.27 47.35 -0.50
CA ASP A 173 9.13 48.19 -0.12
C ASP A 173 8.07 47.43 0.70
N ALA A 174 7.87 46.14 0.43
CA ALA A 174 6.99 45.27 1.21
C ALA A 174 7.65 44.87 2.53
N ALA A 175 8.95 44.57 2.52
CA ALA A 175 9.73 44.23 3.71
C ALA A 175 9.77 45.41 4.71
N ALA A 176 9.89 46.65 4.23
CA ALA A 176 9.89 47.84 5.07
C ALA A 176 8.53 48.10 5.78
N ARG A 177 7.42 47.61 5.20
CA ARG A 177 6.06 47.75 5.75
C ARG A 177 5.58 46.53 6.54
N LEU A 178 6.39 45.47 6.57
CA LEU A 178 5.99 44.15 7.05
C LEU A 178 5.35 44.13 8.44
N PRO A 179 5.87 44.81 9.49
CA PRO A 179 5.19 44.83 10.78
C PRO A 179 3.81 45.50 10.73
N ALA A 180 3.65 46.55 9.93
CA ALA A 180 2.39 47.29 9.81
C ALA A 180 1.34 46.53 8.99
N ASP A 181 1.77 45.82 7.95
CA ASP A 181 0.87 45.10 7.04
C ASP A 181 0.49 43.71 7.59
N ALA A 182 1.37 43.06 8.35
CA ALA A 182 1.17 41.70 8.86
C ALA A 182 0.54 41.63 10.26
N VAL A 183 0.64 42.70 11.05
CA VAL A 183 0.22 42.70 12.45
C VAL A 183 -0.96 43.65 12.67
N ARG A 184 -2.03 43.12 13.25
CA ARG A 184 -3.22 43.89 13.63
C ARG A 184 -3.42 43.82 15.13
N VAL A 185 -3.50 44.96 15.80
CA VAL A 185 -3.83 45.05 17.23
C VAL A 185 -5.30 45.45 17.38
N ILE A 186 -6.04 44.71 18.21
CA ILE A 186 -7.47 44.96 18.49
C ILE A 186 -7.63 45.11 20.00
N GLU A 187 -8.10 46.26 20.44
CA GLU A 187 -8.44 46.53 21.84
C GLU A 187 -9.92 46.18 22.08
N LEU A 188 -10.16 45.41 23.13
CA LEU A 188 -11.48 44.89 23.51
C LEU A 188 -11.84 45.32 24.93
N ALA A 189 -13.14 45.43 25.18
CA ALA A 189 -13.66 45.93 26.45
C ALA A 189 -13.40 44.98 27.63
N ASP A 190 -13.58 43.67 27.42
CA ASP A 190 -13.53 42.65 28.47
C ASP A 190 -13.12 41.27 27.92
N ASP A 191 -12.95 40.31 28.84
CA ASP A 191 -12.49 38.96 28.53
C ASP A 191 -13.53 38.10 27.79
N ASP A 192 -14.82 38.42 27.91
CA ASP A 192 -15.88 37.72 27.15
C ASP A 192 -15.82 38.13 25.68
N ALA A 193 -15.61 39.43 25.41
CA ALA A 193 -15.33 39.93 24.08
C ALA A 193 -14.05 39.32 23.50
N LEU A 194 -13.00 39.17 24.31
CA LEU A 194 -11.77 38.48 23.91
C LEU A 194 -12.05 37.06 23.42
N GLU A 195 -12.78 36.28 24.22
CA GLU A 195 -13.10 34.87 23.90
C GLU A 195 -13.94 34.75 22.63
N SER A 196 -14.95 35.59 22.45
CA SER A 196 -15.78 35.60 21.24
C SER A 196 -14.99 36.03 20.00
N GLU A 197 -14.21 37.11 20.11
CA GLU A 197 -13.53 37.71 18.97
C GLU A 197 -12.37 36.84 18.46
N TRP A 198 -11.55 36.26 19.36
CA TRP A 198 -10.46 35.40 18.88
C TRP A 198 -11.00 34.17 18.16
N ARG A 199 -12.13 33.60 18.61
CA ARG A 199 -12.78 32.46 17.94
C ARG A 199 -13.34 32.84 16.58
N ALA A 200 -13.99 33.99 16.49
CA ALA A 200 -14.50 34.53 15.23
C ALA A 200 -13.36 34.78 14.23
N LEU A 201 -12.27 35.40 14.68
CA LEU A 201 -11.07 35.61 13.88
C LEU A 201 -10.40 34.30 13.49
N PHE A 202 -10.24 33.34 14.40
CA PHE A 202 -9.68 32.02 14.09
C PHE A 202 -10.47 31.33 12.97
N ALA A 203 -11.81 31.37 13.03
CA ALA A 203 -12.66 30.83 11.97
C ALA A 203 -12.55 31.64 10.66
N ALA A 204 -12.44 32.96 10.72
CA ALA A 204 -12.25 33.81 9.55
C ALA A 204 -10.90 33.53 8.85
N GLU A 205 -9.83 33.41 9.63
CA GLU A 205 -8.48 33.13 9.12
C GLU A 205 -8.36 31.71 8.49
N LEU A 206 -9.16 30.75 8.96
CA LEU A 206 -9.27 29.43 8.31
C LEU A 206 -10.03 29.46 6.99
N ASN A 207 -10.82 30.49 6.76
CA ASN A 207 -11.68 30.66 5.58
C ASN A 207 -11.25 31.85 4.72
N LEU A 208 -9.98 32.30 4.86
CA LEU A 208 -9.45 33.39 4.07
C LEU A 208 -9.75 33.19 2.59
N GLU A 209 -10.34 34.22 1.99
CA GLU A 209 -10.62 34.23 0.56
C GLU A 209 -9.30 34.11 -0.25
N ARG A 210 -9.42 33.61 -1.48
CA ARG A 210 -8.29 33.48 -2.41
C ARG A 210 -7.51 34.81 -2.48
N GLY A 211 -6.25 34.78 -2.03
CA GLY A 211 -5.33 35.92 -2.12
C GLY A 211 -5.03 36.65 -0.80
N ALA A 212 -5.65 36.28 0.33
CA ALA A 212 -5.37 36.96 1.59
C ALA A 212 -3.90 36.84 2.06
N LEU A 213 -3.27 35.68 1.87
CA LEU A 213 -1.82 35.54 1.97
C LEU A 213 -1.25 35.50 0.55
N SER A 214 -0.91 36.66 -0.01
CA SER A 214 -0.35 36.75 -1.36
C SER A 214 0.96 35.97 -1.43
N LEU A 215 0.96 34.87 -2.19
CA LEU A 215 2.17 34.09 -2.42
C LEU A 215 3.24 34.94 -3.11
N ALA A 216 2.84 35.77 -4.08
CA ALA A 216 3.77 36.52 -4.94
C ALA A 216 4.36 37.77 -4.27
N ASP A 217 3.67 38.35 -3.29
CA ASP A 217 4.11 39.58 -2.63
C ASP A 217 4.68 39.31 -1.24
N GLY A 218 4.15 38.31 -0.53
CA GLY A 218 4.37 38.12 0.90
C GLY A 218 3.72 39.25 1.74
N PRO A 219 3.83 39.20 3.08
CA PRO A 219 4.33 38.07 3.85
C PRO A 219 3.40 36.87 3.78
N LEU A 220 3.95 35.68 3.98
CA LEU A 220 3.20 34.43 4.02
C LEU A 220 2.55 34.17 5.39
N TRP A 221 2.36 35.21 6.19
CA TRP A 221 1.79 35.14 7.54
C TRP A 221 1.11 36.45 7.95
N ARG A 222 0.23 36.36 8.96
CA ARG A 222 -0.40 37.47 9.68
C ARG A 222 -0.52 37.13 11.16
N LEU A 223 -0.55 38.17 12.00
CA LEU A 223 -0.78 38.08 13.43
C LEU A 223 -1.84 39.10 13.86
N SER A 224 -2.96 38.61 14.41
CA SER A 224 -3.89 39.46 15.15
C SER A 224 -3.62 39.35 16.65
N VAL A 225 -3.38 40.49 17.29
CA VAL A 225 -3.17 40.62 18.74
C VAL A 225 -4.40 41.27 19.35
N LEU A 226 -5.20 40.48 20.06
CA LEU A 226 -6.38 40.97 20.75
C LEU A 226 -6.00 41.23 22.21
N ARG A 227 -6.43 42.36 22.77
CA ARG A 227 -6.08 42.74 24.15
C ARG A 227 -7.28 43.24 24.92
N THR A 228 -7.33 42.87 26.19
CA THR A 228 -8.22 43.48 27.20
C THR A 228 -7.35 44.23 28.20
N ALA A 229 -7.96 44.81 29.25
CA ALA A 229 -7.18 45.41 30.33
C ALA A 229 -6.20 44.42 31.00
N GLY A 230 -6.54 43.12 31.03
CA GLY A 230 -5.79 42.11 31.78
C GLY A 230 -5.22 40.95 30.97
N ARG A 231 -5.72 40.67 29.76
CA ARG A 231 -5.39 39.46 28.99
C ARG A 231 -5.07 39.76 27.53
N SER A 232 -4.56 38.78 26.82
CA SER A 232 -4.33 38.87 25.38
C SER A 232 -4.56 37.54 24.67
N ALA A 233 -4.86 37.61 23.38
CA ALA A 233 -4.89 36.47 22.49
C ALA A 233 -4.07 36.77 21.23
N LEU A 234 -3.24 35.82 20.82
CA LEU A 234 -2.39 35.89 19.64
C LEU A 234 -2.93 34.92 18.59
N VAL A 235 -3.61 35.44 17.57
CA VAL A 235 -4.14 34.64 16.46
C VAL A 235 -3.19 34.72 15.28
N PHE A 236 -2.49 33.62 15.01
CA PHE A 236 -1.58 33.47 13.89
C PHE A 236 -2.29 32.85 12.70
N ALA A 237 -2.06 33.40 11.51
CA ALA A 237 -2.47 32.80 10.24
C ALA A 237 -1.24 32.73 9.33
N LEU A 238 -0.73 31.53 9.07
CA LEU A 238 0.44 31.31 8.22
C LEU A 238 0.08 30.46 7.02
N ASN A 239 0.78 30.63 5.90
CA ASN A 239 0.72 29.64 4.84
C ASN A 239 1.33 28.32 5.36
N HIS A 240 0.63 27.20 5.19
CA HIS A 240 1.09 25.91 5.70
C HIS A 240 2.37 25.42 5.01
N ALA A 241 2.76 25.99 3.87
CA ALA A 241 4.05 25.75 3.21
C ALA A 241 5.25 26.29 4.01
N ILE A 242 5.05 27.22 4.94
CA ILE A 242 6.14 27.77 5.77
C ILE A 242 6.05 27.37 7.23
N SER A 243 4.96 26.72 7.67
CA SER A 243 4.72 26.45 9.08
C SER A 243 3.98 25.14 9.27
N ASP A 244 4.37 24.40 10.29
CA ASP A 244 3.57 23.36 10.91
C ASP A 244 3.36 23.65 12.42
N GLN A 245 2.72 22.71 13.13
CA GLN A 245 2.39 22.87 14.55
C GLN A 245 3.64 22.96 15.44
N ALA A 246 4.68 22.17 15.15
CA ALA A 246 5.88 22.17 15.96
C ALA A 246 6.69 23.45 15.74
N SER A 247 6.79 23.89 14.48
CA SER A 247 7.51 25.11 14.14
C SER A 247 6.84 26.38 14.68
N LEU A 248 5.50 26.41 14.69
CA LEU A 248 4.75 27.54 15.26
C LEU A 248 4.86 27.60 16.78
N ASN A 249 4.94 26.44 17.45
CA ASN A 249 5.22 26.38 18.88
C ASN A 249 6.61 26.93 19.21
N ALA A 250 7.62 26.60 18.41
CA ALA A 250 8.97 27.15 18.57
C ALA A 250 8.95 28.68 18.40
N LEU A 251 8.33 29.18 17.31
CA LEU A 251 8.15 30.62 17.07
C LEU A 251 7.44 31.31 18.24
N LEU A 252 6.34 30.75 18.74
CA LEU A 252 5.60 31.33 19.87
C LEU A 252 6.47 31.41 21.13
N ALA A 253 7.20 30.33 21.46
CA ALA A 253 8.08 30.31 22.63
C ALA A 253 9.21 31.35 22.52
N GLU A 254 9.84 31.48 21.35
CA GLU A 254 10.87 32.49 21.07
C GLU A 254 10.33 33.92 21.19
N MET A 255 9.16 34.18 20.59
CA MET A 255 8.49 35.49 20.66
C MET A 255 8.19 35.89 22.11
N LEU A 256 7.64 34.98 22.91
CA LEU A 256 7.31 35.25 24.31
C LEU A 256 8.56 35.47 25.17
N ALA A 257 9.62 34.68 24.94
CA ALA A 257 10.89 34.86 25.63
C ALA A 257 11.54 36.22 25.32
N ALA A 258 11.51 36.65 24.06
CA ALA A 258 12.02 37.97 23.65
C ALA A 258 11.19 39.12 24.24
N ALA A 259 9.86 38.96 24.28
CA ALA A 259 8.97 39.91 24.93
C ALA A 259 9.26 40.06 26.44
N ASP A 260 9.54 38.95 27.13
CA ASP A 260 9.93 38.96 28.54
C ASP A 260 11.26 39.68 28.78
N GLY A 261 12.25 39.49 27.90
CA GLY A 261 13.54 40.19 27.98
C GLY A 261 13.36 41.71 27.94
N ALA A 262 12.51 42.20 27.01
CA ALA A 262 12.22 43.63 26.88
C ALA A 262 11.47 44.21 28.09
N ALA A 263 10.54 43.46 28.69
CA ALA A 263 9.80 43.90 29.88
C ALA A 263 10.69 44.10 31.11
N ASN A 264 11.75 43.28 31.22
CA ASN A 264 12.66 43.31 32.35
C ASN A 264 13.80 44.33 32.19
N GLY A 265 13.76 45.17 31.13
CA GLY A 265 14.82 46.14 30.86
C GLY A 265 16.17 45.50 30.55
N VAL A 266 16.19 44.21 30.22
CA VAL A 266 17.38 43.53 29.69
C VAL A 266 17.49 44.00 28.25
N ALA A 267 18.07 45.18 28.05
CA ALA A 267 18.52 45.61 26.74
C ALA A 267 19.38 44.47 26.17
N ASP A 268 19.14 44.10 24.90
CA ASP A 268 19.84 43.05 24.16
C ASP A 268 21.36 43.35 24.22
N GLY A 269 22.03 42.92 25.29
CA GLY A 269 23.44 43.26 25.63
C GLY A 269 24.46 42.63 24.67
N ALA A 270 23.98 42.06 23.56
CA ALA A 270 24.77 41.56 22.46
C ALA A 270 25.02 42.62 21.37
N ALA A 271 24.39 43.80 21.41
CA ALA A 271 24.54 44.80 20.35
C ALA A 271 25.68 45.82 20.55
N ASP A 272 26.06 46.17 21.80
CA ASP A 272 26.97 47.31 22.05
C ASP A 272 28.29 46.95 22.78
N GLY A 273 28.61 45.67 22.98
CA GLY A 273 29.78 45.23 23.77
C GLY A 273 30.99 44.67 23.00
N ALA A 274 30.96 44.62 21.66
CA ALA A 274 32.02 44.01 20.84
C ALA A 274 32.93 45.05 20.18
N ALA A 275 33.53 45.93 20.98
CA ALA A 275 34.80 46.55 20.65
C ALA A 275 35.85 45.93 21.59
N ASP A 276 36.87 45.30 21.00
CA ASP A 276 38.14 44.90 21.62
C ASP A 276 38.27 43.45 22.14
N GLY A 277 37.33 42.56 21.85
CA GLY A 277 37.49 41.11 22.06
C GLY A 277 37.48 40.33 20.75
N GLU A 278 38.67 39.94 20.28
CA GLU A 278 38.92 39.12 19.09
C GLU A 278 38.18 37.77 19.19
N VAL A 279 36.93 37.74 18.69
CA VAL A 279 36.17 36.52 18.41
C VAL A 279 36.21 36.32 16.91
N ASP A 280 36.91 35.27 16.48
CA ASP A 280 37.00 34.84 15.08
C ASP A 280 35.61 34.72 14.41
N GLY A 281 35.30 35.66 13.52
CA GLY A 281 34.91 35.33 12.14
C GLY A 281 33.47 34.93 11.80
N ALA A 282 32.46 35.07 12.65
CA ALA A 282 31.05 34.89 12.22
C ALA A 282 30.45 36.21 11.70
N ALA A 283 30.70 36.52 10.42
CA ALA A 283 30.04 37.61 9.72
C ALA A 283 28.51 37.52 9.90
N GLY A 284 27.86 38.64 10.26
CA GLY A 284 26.42 38.77 10.52
C GLY A 284 25.51 38.55 9.31
N GLY A 285 25.58 37.36 8.70
CA GLY A 285 24.70 36.92 7.63
C GLY A 285 23.31 36.54 8.18
N ALA A 286 22.28 36.79 7.38
CA ALA A 286 20.93 36.31 7.69
C ALA A 286 20.92 34.79 7.92
N PRO A 287 20.12 34.28 8.87
CA PRO A 287 20.03 32.84 9.10
C PRO A 287 19.63 32.10 7.81
N PRO A 288 20.22 30.92 7.53
CA PRO A 288 19.94 30.18 6.31
C PRO A 288 18.48 29.72 6.28
N LEU A 289 17.92 29.58 5.07
CA LEU A 289 16.59 29.01 4.90
C LEU A 289 16.57 27.55 5.40
N PRO A 290 15.52 27.13 6.14
CA PRO A 290 15.40 25.74 6.56
C PRO A 290 15.24 24.82 5.33
N PRO A 291 15.75 23.58 5.38
CA PRO A 291 15.57 22.62 4.29
C PRO A 291 14.09 22.26 4.12
N SER A 292 13.71 21.81 2.92
CA SER A 292 12.39 21.20 2.72
C SER A 292 12.29 19.85 3.44
N LEU A 293 11.09 19.30 3.57
CA LEU A 293 10.86 17.97 4.13
C LEU A 293 11.67 16.89 3.40
N GLU A 294 11.64 16.92 2.08
CA GLU A 294 12.31 15.97 1.21
C GLU A 294 13.83 16.08 1.37
N ALA A 295 14.37 17.30 1.42
CA ALA A 295 15.79 17.52 1.65
C ALA A 295 16.23 17.00 3.03
N SER A 296 15.43 17.23 4.07
CA SER A 296 15.71 16.79 5.45
C SER A 296 15.73 15.27 5.61
N ILE A 297 14.83 14.56 4.94
CA ILE A 297 14.64 13.11 5.11
C ILE A 297 15.41 12.29 4.08
N LEU A 298 15.45 12.76 2.83
CA LEU A 298 16.10 12.05 1.73
C LEU A 298 17.58 12.43 1.57
N GLY A 299 18.08 13.42 2.32
CA GLY A 299 19.48 13.83 2.29
C GLY A 299 19.94 14.36 0.93
N GLY A 300 19.02 14.99 0.18
CA GLY A 300 19.28 15.49 -1.18
C GLY A 300 19.00 14.49 -2.30
N ALA A 301 18.70 13.22 -2.00
CA ALA A 301 18.15 12.32 -2.99
C ALA A 301 16.76 12.82 -3.40
N ARG A 302 16.59 13.24 -4.66
CA ARG A 302 15.27 13.59 -5.23
C ARG A 302 14.72 12.40 -5.98
N SER A 303 13.40 12.25 -6.03
CA SER A 303 12.79 11.33 -6.98
C SER A 303 13.18 11.77 -8.39
N VAL A 304 13.89 10.92 -9.13
CA VAL A 304 14.16 11.18 -10.56
C VAL A 304 12.85 10.90 -11.29
N GLY A 305 12.25 11.92 -11.90
CA GLY A 305 10.94 11.82 -12.54
C GLY A 305 10.91 10.76 -13.64
N PHE A 306 9.75 10.13 -13.84
CA PHE A 306 9.48 9.03 -14.79
C PHE A 306 9.78 9.32 -16.27
N PHE A 307 9.92 10.60 -16.63
CA PHE A 307 9.87 11.06 -18.02
C PHE A 307 11.03 12.01 -18.37
N GLY A 308 12.14 11.95 -17.64
CA GLY A 308 13.35 12.65 -18.07
C GLY A 308 13.93 11.96 -19.30
N GLU A 309 14.23 12.73 -20.35
CA GLU A 309 14.92 12.20 -21.55
C GLU A 309 16.25 11.52 -21.20
N GLU A 310 16.87 11.91 -20.08
CA GLU A 310 18.13 11.36 -19.58
C GLU A 310 18.06 9.92 -19.03
N THR A 311 16.87 9.39 -18.68
CA THR A 311 16.73 8.02 -18.12
C THR A 311 16.39 6.94 -19.16
N GLY A 312 16.43 7.29 -20.46
CA GLY A 312 16.28 6.32 -21.55
C GLY A 312 14.94 5.57 -21.58
N GLY A 313 13.89 6.12 -20.96
CA GLY A 313 12.54 5.54 -21.02
C GLY A 313 12.36 4.20 -20.28
N THR A 314 13.26 3.85 -19.35
CA THR A 314 13.18 2.59 -18.59
C THR A 314 12.17 2.60 -17.43
N GLY A 315 10.90 2.82 -17.78
CA GLY A 315 9.72 2.19 -17.15
C GLY A 315 9.41 2.43 -15.67
N LEU A 316 8.20 1.99 -15.31
CA LEU A 316 7.56 1.98 -13.98
C LEU A 316 8.38 1.35 -12.83
N LEU A 317 9.57 0.82 -13.14
CA LEU A 317 10.44 0.01 -12.26
C LEU A 317 11.63 0.79 -11.67
N GLY A 318 11.81 2.07 -12.02
CA GLY A 318 12.85 2.94 -11.43
C GLY A 318 12.60 3.34 -9.97
N LEU A 319 11.51 2.90 -9.36
CA LEU A 319 11.28 3.07 -7.93
C LEU A 319 12.28 2.20 -7.16
N GLU A 320 13.03 2.79 -6.23
CA GLU A 320 13.85 2.01 -5.29
C GLU A 320 12.99 0.87 -4.71
N HIS A 321 13.57 -0.33 -4.55
CA HIS A 321 12.86 -1.54 -4.10
C HIS A 321 12.01 -1.30 -2.83
N GLY A 322 12.41 -0.36 -1.96
CA GLY A 322 11.63 0.07 -0.79
C GLY A 322 10.31 0.78 -1.11
N SER A 323 10.27 1.61 -2.15
CA SER A 323 9.06 2.36 -2.56
C SER A 323 8.03 1.47 -3.23
N ALA A 324 8.46 0.47 -3.99
CA ALA A 324 7.58 -0.56 -4.52
C ALA A 324 6.88 -1.33 -3.39
N ARG A 325 7.61 -1.68 -2.32
CA ARG A 325 7.01 -2.33 -1.13
C ARG A 325 5.98 -1.46 -0.44
N TYR A 326 6.24 -0.15 -0.31
CA TYR A 326 5.27 0.80 0.25
C TYR A 326 4.01 0.90 -0.62
N LEU A 327 4.16 1.05 -1.94
CA LEU A 327 3.04 1.10 -2.89
C LEU A 327 2.24 -0.20 -2.89
N VAL A 328 2.90 -1.36 -2.93
CA VAL A 328 2.22 -2.66 -2.86
C VAL A 328 1.47 -2.82 -1.54
N ALA A 329 2.05 -2.39 -0.41
CA ALA A 329 1.33 -2.39 0.88
C ALA A 329 0.08 -1.50 0.82
N LYS A 330 0.17 -0.31 0.22
CA LYS A 330 -0.97 0.62 0.05
C LYS A 330 -2.03 0.11 -0.94
N LEU A 331 -1.60 -0.58 -2.00
CA LEU A 331 -2.51 -1.21 -2.97
C LEU A 331 -3.19 -2.44 -2.35
N ALA A 332 -2.46 -3.24 -1.57
CA ALA A 332 -3.01 -4.38 -0.84
C ALA A 332 -4.02 -3.95 0.22
N GLU A 333 -3.78 -2.84 0.94
CA GLU A 333 -4.78 -2.19 1.80
C GLU A 333 -6.06 -1.83 1.04
N SER A 334 -5.94 -1.44 -0.24
CA SER A 334 -7.08 -1.10 -1.10
C SER A 334 -7.79 -2.32 -1.69
N ALA A 335 -7.06 -3.43 -1.90
CA ALA A 335 -7.57 -4.65 -2.50
C ALA A 335 -8.18 -5.64 -1.49
N ALA A 336 -7.79 -5.57 -0.21
CA ALA A 336 -8.15 -6.53 0.82
C ALA A 336 -9.58 -6.40 1.41
N GLY A 337 -10.44 -5.52 0.87
CA GLY A 337 -11.85 -5.41 1.29
C GLY A 337 -12.58 -4.24 0.64
N GLU A 338 -13.93 -4.19 0.78
CA GLU A 338 -14.75 -3.03 0.40
C GLU A 338 -14.07 -1.75 0.91
N LEU A 339 -13.56 -0.93 -0.01
CA LEU A 339 -12.81 0.32 0.25
C LEU A 339 -13.11 0.89 1.65
N PRO A 340 -12.14 0.93 2.59
CA PRO A 340 -12.34 1.51 3.92
C PRO A 340 -12.98 2.89 3.77
N ARG A 341 -14.27 2.99 4.12
CA ARG A 341 -15.12 4.09 3.68
C ARG A 341 -14.75 5.38 4.42
N GLY A 342 -13.80 6.13 3.87
CA GLY A 342 -13.76 7.60 3.99
C GLY A 342 -14.99 8.25 3.35
N ALA A 343 -15.76 7.49 2.58
CA ALA A 343 -17.01 7.92 1.97
C ALA A 343 -17.94 8.56 3.02
N PRO A 344 -18.42 9.77 2.73
CA PRO A 344 -19.29 10.52 3.62
C PRO A 344 -20.60 9.74 3.85
N PRO A 345 -21.31 10.02 4.95
CA PRO A 345 -22.55 9.32 5.28
C PRO A 345 -23.54 9.35 4.10
N ALA A 346 -24.43 8.35 3.98
CA ALA A 346 -25.44 8.31 2.92
C ALA A 346 -26.25 9.62 2.80
N TRP A 347 -26.55 10.29 3.92
CA TRP A 347 -27.25 11.57 3.90
C TRP A 347 -26.46 12.70 3.24
N ALA A 348 -25.13 12.72 3.41
CA ALA A 348 -24.27 13.71 2.77
C ALA A 348 -24.18 13.42 1.28
N ARG A 349 -24.08 12.15 0.87
CA ARG A 349 -24.11 11.74 -0.54
C ARG A 349 -25.45 12.10 -1.22
N ALA A 350 -26.57 11.91 -0.53
CA ALA A 350 -27.89 12.28 -1.04
C ALA A 350 -28.02 13.79 -1.30
N ARG A 351 -27.44 14.64 -0.44
CA ARG A 351 -27.42 16.10 -0.60
C ARG A 351 -26.41 16.61 -1.65
N ALA A 352 -25.46 15.77 -2.07
CA ALA A 352 -24.45 16.16 -3.03
C ALA A 352 -24.99 16.31 -4.46
N VAL A 353 -26.10 15.62 -4.78
CA VAL A 353 -26.72 15.62 -6.11
C VAL A 353 -27.20 17.01 -6.53
N ASP A 354 -27.52 17.89 -5.58
CA ASP A 354 -28.06 19.24 -5.84
C ASP A 354 -26.96 20.33 -5.90
N GLY A 355 -25.67 19.97 -5.87
CA GLY A 355 -24.56 20.92 -5.88
C GLY A 355 -24.38 21.73 -4.59
N ALA A 356 -25.29 21.62 -3.63
CA ALA A 356 -25.24 22.30 -2.32
C ALA A 356 -24.00 21.95 -1.48
N LEU A 357 -23.33 20.83 -1.81
CA LEU A 357 -22.11 20.36 -1.15
C LEU A 357 -20.84 20.54 -1.99
N ALA A 358 -20.88 21.37 -3.04
CA ALA A 358 -19.70 21.68 -3.84
C ALA A 358 -18.57 22.24 -2.95
N SER A 359 -17.32 21.90 -3.27
CA SER A 359 -16.11 22.27 -2.54
C SER A 359 -16.00 23.78 -2.33
N ALA A 360 -16.40 24.57 -3.33
CA ALA A 360 -16.40 26.03 -3.28
C ALA A 360 -17.41 26.63 -2.28
N ALA A 361 -18.48 25.91 -1.94
CA ALA A 361 -19.47 26.34 -0.95
C ALA A 361 -19.07 25.96 0.49
N ARG A 362 -18.05 25.10 0.66
CA ARG A 362 -17.66 24.59 1.97
C ARG A 362 -16.79 25.56 2.74
N ARG A 363 -16.99 25.63 4.05
CA ARG A 363 -16.21 26.47 4.97
C ARG A 363 -15.70 25.66 6.16
N SER A 364 -14.53 26.01 6.66
CA SER A 364 -13.98 25.51 7.91
C SER A 364 -14.85 26.00 9.07
N ALA A 365 -15.34 25.11 9.91
CA ALA A 365 -16.18 25.45 11.05
C ALA A 365 -15.61 24.83 12.34
N PRO A 366 -14.75 25.58 13.08
CA PRO A 366 -14.06 25.06 14.24
C PRO A 366 -14.95 24.96 15.49
N GLU A 367 -14.75 23.90 16.26
CA GLU A 367 -15.33 23.67 17.59
C GLU A 367 -14.20 23.46 18.60
N PHE A 368 -14.27 24.15 19.73
CA PHE A 368 -13.20 24.17 20.74
C PHE A 368 -13.63 23.47 22.02
N ARG A 369 -12.78 22.60 22.57
CA ARG A 369 -13.01 21.92 23.86
C ARG A 369 -11.72 21.86 24.67
N THR A 370 -11.87 21.84 25.99
CA THR A 370 -10.75 21.71 26.93
C THR A 370 -10.99 20.54 27.87
N VAL A 371 -9.96 19.73 28.06
CA VAL A 371 -9.92 18.65 29.05
C VAL A 371 -8.98 19.08 30.18
N GLY A 372 -9.46 18.96 31.42
CA GLY A 372 -8.80 19.50 32.60
C GLY A 372 -7.53 18.74 33.00
N VAL A 373 -6.71 19.37 33.86
CA VAL A 373 -5.40 18.87 34.30
C VAL A 373 -5.49 17.46 34.89
N ARG A 374 -6.47 17.21 35.75
CA ARG A 374 -6.70 15.91 36.40
C ARG A 374 -6.91 14.80 35.37
N ASP A 375 -7.79 15.03 34.40
CA ASP A 375 -8.16 14.05 33.39
C ASP A 375 -6.99 13.77 32.43
N VAL A 376 -6.23 14.80 32.06
CA VAL A 376 -5.04 14.65 31.22
C VAL A 376 -3.92 13.90 31.95
N ALA A 377 -3.70 14.21 33.23
CA ALA A 377 -2.74 13.46 34.05
C ALA A 377 -3.11 11.99 34.15
N ALA A 378 -4.40 11.69 34.36
CA ALA A 378 -4.94 10.33 34.37
C ALA A 378 -4.79 9.64 33.01
N LEU A 379 -5.17 10.30 31.91
CA LEU A 379 -4.99 9.80 30.55
C LEU A 379 -3.52 9.43 30.27
N ARG A 380 -2.57 10.30 30.64
CA ARG A 380 -1.14 10.05 30.44
C ARG A 380 -0.67 8.84 31.25
N ALA A 381 -1.12 8.71 32.49
CA ALA A 381 -0.81 7.54 33.33
C ALA A 381 -1.35 6.25 32.69
N ARG A 382 -2.63 6.25 32.28
CA ARG A 382 -3.26 5.10 31.62
C ARG A 382 -2.63 4.75 30.28
N CYS A 383 -2.24 5.73 29.47
CA CYS A 383 -1.51 5.48 28.23
C CYS A 383 -0.19 4.74 28.50
N ARG A 384 0.56 5.14 29.55
CA ARG A 384 1.79 4.45 29.97
C ARG A 384 1.51 3.01 30.39
N GLU A 385 0.48 2.78 31.20
CA GLU A 385 0.08 1.44 31.66
C GLU A 385 -0.37 0.53 30.51
N ALA A 386 -1.19 1.05 29.59
CA ALA A 386 -1.66 0.34 28.42
C ALA A 386 -0.57 0.17 27.34
N GLY A 387 0.60 0.78 27.56
CA GLY A 387 1.69 0.77 26.61
C GLY A 387 1.29 1.39 25.27
N VAL A 388 0.59 2.53 25.26
CA VAL A 388 0.24 3.32 24.07
C VAL A 388 0.64 4.78 24.24
N SER A 389 0.66 5.56 23.15
CA SER A 389 0.88 7.01 23.24
C SER A 389 -0.47 7.74 23.32
N VAL A 390 -0.45 8.97 23.84
CA VAL A 390 -1.64 9.85 23.82
C VAL A 390 -2.11 10.05 22.38
N SER A 391 -1.22 10.22 21.41
CA SER A 391 -1.59 10.38 19.99
C SER A 391 -2.35 9.15 19.45
N THR A 392 -1.91 7.92 19.77
CA THR A 392 -2.63 6.70 19.35
C THR A 392 -3.95 6.52 20.07
N ALA A 393 -4.08 7.00 21.31
CA ALA A 393 -5.35 7.01 22.04
C ALA A 393 -6.33 8.03 21.44
N LEU A 394 -5.85 9.23 21.09
CA LEU A 394 -6.65 10.25 20.42
C LEU A 394 -7.08 9.81 19.01
N ALA A 395 -6.22 9.12 18.26
CA ALA A 395 -6.58 8.52 16.97
C ALA A 395 -7.72 7.51 17.11
N ALA A 396 -7.68 6.68 18.15
CA ALA A 396 -8.75 5.73 18.46
C ALA A 396 -10.05 6.44 18.88
N CYS A 397 -9.98 7.49 19.68
CA CYS A 397 -11.15 8.33 19.99
C CYS A 397 -11.75 8.94 18.72
N ALA A 398 -10.92 9.54 17.86
CA ALA A 398 -11.36 10.16 16.61
C ALA A 398 -12.02 9.14 15.67
N ALA A 399 -11.50 7.90 15.61
CA ALA A 399 -12.12 6.80 14.88
C ALA A 399 -13.53 6.48 15.41
N VAL A 400 -13.69 6.35 16.74
CA VAL A 400 -14.99 6.08 17.35
C VAL A 400 -15.98 7.22 17.08
N VAL A 401 -15.54 8.47 17.22
CA VAL A 401 -16.39 9.64 16.92
C VAL A 401 -16.82 9.66 15.46
N ALA A 402 -15.91 9.40 14.52
CA ALA A 402 -16.24 9.31 13.11
C ALA A 402 -17.16 8.12 12.78
N ALA A 403 -16.97 6.97 13.44
CA ALA A 403 -17.85 5.82 13.28
C ALA A 403 -19.27 6.16 13.71
N GLU A 404 -19.42 6.86 14.84
CA GLU A 404 -20.70 7.33 15.39
C GLU A 404 -21.36 8.37 14.46
N ALA A 405 -20.59 9.33 13.93
CA ALA A 405 -21.09 10.35 13.00
C ALA A 405 -21.52 9.77 11.63
N CYS A 406 -20.89 8.69 11.20
CA CYS A 406 -21.12 8.05 9.91
C CYS A 406 -22.10 6.86 9.95
N ARG A 407 -22.86 6.69 11.04
CA ARG A 407 -23.76 5.54 11.22
C ARG A 407 -24.82 5.45 10.12
N GLU A 408 -24.83 4.31 9.44
CA GLU A 408 -25.99 3.78 8.73
C GLU A 408 -26.62 2.69 9.62
N PRO A 409 -27.97 2.54 9.65
CA PRO A 409 -28.66 1.70 10.65
C PRO A 409 -28.31 0.20 10.66
N THR A 410 -27.61 -0.31 9.65
CA THR A 410 -27.55 -1.76 9.35
C THR A 410 -26.15 -2.39 9.39
N ALA A 411 -25.06 -1.63 9.45
CA ALA A 411 -23.71 -2.19 9.38
C ALA A 411 -23.17 -2.56 10.77
N ALA A 412 -22.83 -3.84 10.99
CA ALA A 412 -22.37 -4.37 12.28
C ALA A 412 -20.93 -3.99 12.66
N GLU A 413 -20.07 -3.68 11.70
CA GLU A 413 -18.69 -3.19 11.90
C GLU A 413 -18.28 -2.32 10.70
N ARG A 414 -17.43 -1.32 10.91
CA ARG A 414 -16.91 -0.43 9.86
C ARG A 414 -15.41 -0.22 10.00
N ASP A 415 -14.69 -0.46 8.92
CA ASP A 415 -13.29 -0.10 8.82
C ASP A 415 -13.18 1.40 8.51
N LEU A 416 -12.47 2.12 9.38
CA LEU A 416 -12.22 3.56 9.24
C LEU A 416 -10.76 3.84 8.98
N LYS A 417 -10.52 4.67 7.97
CA LYS A 417 -9.22 5.26 7.70
C LYS A 417 -9.08 6.56 8.50
N VAL A 418 -8.13 6.60 9.42
CA VAL A 418 -7.79 7.77 10.25
C VAL A 418 -6.43 8.30 9.83
N LEU A 419 -6.36 9.58 9.52
CA LEU A 419 -5.09 10.27 9.25
C LEU A 419 -4.43 10.64 10.57
N LEU A 420 -3.25 10.07 10.85
CA LEU A 420 -2.44 10.43 12.00
C LEU A 420 -1.29 11.33 11.53
N SER A 421 -1.31 12.61 11.93
CA SER A 421 -0.22 13.54 11.61
C SER A 421 1.05 13.21 12.41
N LEU A 422 2.19 13.35 11.76
CA LEU A 422 3.51 13.05 12.28
C LEU A 422 4.42 14.28 12.16
N ASP A 423 5.23 14.54 13.18
CA ASP A 423 6.36 15.45 13.06
C ASP A 423 7.52 14.70 12.38
N MET A 424 7.76 15.03 11.13
CA MET A 424 8.67 14.25 10.30
C MET A 424 10.15 14.58 10.56
N ARG A 425 10.42 15.63 11.35
CA ARG A 425 11.76 15.93 11.86
C ARG A 425 12.38 14.75 12.61
N ALA A 426 11.54 13.90 13.22
CA ALA A 426 11.98 12.69 13.90
C ALA A 426 12.58 11.61 12.98
N PHE A 427 12.38 11.72 11.66
CA PHE A 427 12.88 10.79 10.64
C PHE A 427 13.97 11.39 9.74
N GLY A 428 14.25 12.69 9.88
CA GLY A 428 15.30 13.39 9.13
C GLY A 428 16.67 13.29 9.79
N ALA A 429 17.68 13.86 9.14
CA ALA A 429 19.00 13.99 9.75
C ALA A 429 18.91 14.85 11.03
N PRO A 430 19.57 14.46 12.14
CA PRO A 430 19.60 15.25 13.37
C PRO A 430 20.56 16.43 13.19
N ASP A 431 20.18 17.42 12.37
CA ASP A 431 21.01 18.59 12.11
C ASP A 431 20.72 19.75 13.07
N GLY A 432 19.71 19.61 13.94
CA GLY A 432 19.27 20.62 14.92
C GLY A 432 18.64 21.86 14.30
N ARG A 433 18.98 22.19 13.06
CA ARG A 433 18.53 23.37 12.31
C ARG A 433 17.05 23.33 12.00
N SER A 434 16.48 22.15 11.73
CA SER A 434 15.05 22.03 11.44
C SER A 434 14.15 22.05 12.67
N ALA A 435 14.70 21.83 13.87
CA ALA A 435 13.91 21.65 15.09
C ALA A 435 13.22 22.95 15.55
N ASP A 436 13.95 24.06 15.45
CA ASP A 436 13.51 25.37 15.95
C ASP A 436 13.18 26.35 14.81
N ALA A 437 13.39 25.96 13.55
CA ALA A 437 13.11 26.79 12.40
C ALA A 437 11.66 26.68 11.92
N LEU A 438 11.05 27.83 11.62
CA LEU A 438 9.76 27.96 10.95
C LEU A 438 9.79 27.24 9.60
N SER A 439 9.12 26.09 9.48
CA SER A 439 9.19 25.22 8.30
C SER A 439 7.97 24.29 8.22
N CYS A 440 7.66 23.80 7.02
CA CYS A 440 6.68 22.73 6.82
C CYS A 440 7.38 21.37 6.82
N GLN A 441 7.36 20.70 7.97
CA GLN A 441 7.91 19.35 8.18
C GLN A 441 6.83 18.40 8.72
N ALA A 442 5.56 18.74 8.51
CA ALA A 442 4.44 17.87 8.83
C ALA A 442 4.31 16.77 7.77
N GLY A 443 4.15 15.54 8.25
CA GLY A 443 3.75 14.40 7.43
C GLY A 443 2.57 13.69 8.08
N SER A 444 2.21 12.55 7.53
CA SER A 444 1.10 11.77 8.06
C SER A 444 1.21 10.30 7.71
N MET A 445 0.50 9.47 8.47
CA MET A 445 0.30 8.08 8.13
C MET A 445 -1.18 7.69 8.21
N ASP A 446 -1.53 6.66 7.45
CA ASP A 446 -2.85 6.05 7.52
C ASP A 446 -2.91 5.07 8.68
N VAL A 447 -3.94 5.17 9.51
CA VAL A 447 -4.29 4.17 10.52
C VAL A 447 -5.65 3.57 10.17
N LEU A 448 -5.69 2.26 9.97
CA LEU A 448 -6.91 1.51 9.67
C LEU A 448 -7.49 0.92 10.95
N LEU A 449 -8.66 1.40 11.37
CA LEU A 449 -9.30 1.05 12.63
C LEU A 449 -10.71 0.50 12.41
N ARG A 450 -10.91 -0.76 12.81
CA ARG A 450 -12.20 -1.46 12.72
C ARG A 450 -13.09 -1.13 13.91
N CYS A 451 -14.14 -0.33 13.68
CA CYS A 451 -15.06 0.13 14.71
C CYS A 451 -16.37 -0.68 14.66
N GLY A 452 -16.72 -1.40 15.73
CA GLY A 452 -17.96 -2.20 15.80
C GLY A 452 -19.23 -1.39 16.12
N ALA A 453 -20.39 -1.84 15.62
CA ALA A 453 -21.69 -1.17 15.70
C ALA A 453 -22.36 -1.18 17.07
N ASN A 454 -21.99 -2.12 17.94
CA ASN A 454 -22.50 -2.18 19.32
C ASN A 454 -21.94 -1.09 20.25
N THR A 455 -21.25 -0.08 19.70
CA THR A 455 -20.73 1.08 20.44
C THR A 455 -21.82 2.02 20.94
N ALA A 456 -22.93 2.21 20.23
CA ALA A 456 -23.98 3.16 20.64
C ALA A 456 -25.36 2.56 20.96
N ALA A 457 -25.61 1.27 20.67
CA ALA A 457 -26.88 0.64 21.06
C ALA A 457 -27.05 0.48 22.58
N HIS A 458 -25.96 0.54 23.35
CA HIS A 458 -25.98 0.53 24.82
C HIS A 458 -25.91 1.94 25.45
N LEU A 459 -25.91 3.00 24.64
CA LEU A 459 -25.92 4.39 25.10
C LEU A 459 -27.23 5.02 24.66
N GLY A 460 -28.30 4.77 25.42
CA GLY A 460 -29.64 5.27 25.17
C GLY A 460 -29.72 6.80 25.20
N VAL A 461 -29.29 7.47 24.13
CA VAL A 461 -29.62 8.87 23.86
C VAL A 461 -30.88 8.88 22.99
N GLY A 462 -31.95 8.30 23.53
CA GLY A 462 -33.29 8.45 23.01
C GLY A 462 -33.92 9.66 23.67
N GLY A 463 -33.89 10.80 22.98
CA GLY A 463 -34.80 11.94 23.18
C GLY A 463 -34.94 12.50 24.60
N VAL A 464 -34.13 13.50 24.95
CA VAL A 464 -34.57 14.54 25.89
C VAL A 464 -34.13 15.89 25.33
N GLY A 465 -35.07 16.61 24.72
CA GLY A 465 -34.96 18.04 24.57
C GLY A 465 -35.16 18.68 25.94
N GLY A 466 -34.16 19.41 26.43
CA GLY A 466 -34.26 20.13 27.70
C GLY A 466 -32.91 20.69 28.14
N GLY A 467 -32.81 22.02 28.11
CA GLY A 467 -31.74 22.93 28.57
C GLY A 467 -30.52 22.35 29.31
N VAL A 468 -29.35 22.67 28.77
CA VAL A 468 -28.08 22.64 29.51
C VAL A 468 -28.02 23.89 30.39
N GLY A 469 -28.17 23.70 31.69
CA GLY A 469 -27.91 24.72 32.71
C GLY A 469 -27.73 24.07 34.08
N GLY A 470 -26.53 24.19 34.64
CA GLY A 470 -26.25 23.81 36.02
C GLY A 470 -25.16 22.74 36.17
N ALA A 471 -23.95 23.19 36.50
CA ALA A 471 -22.93 22.35 37.10
C ALA A 471 -23.37 22.03 38.54
N ASP A 472 -23.94 20.86 38.78
CA ASP A 472 -24.00 20.27 40.12
C ASP A 472 -23.95 18.74 40.02
N GLY A 473 -23.16 18.13 40.91
CA GLY A 473 -22.70 16.75 40.90
C GLY A 473 -23.76 15.68 41.13
N GLY A 474 -24.81 15.64 40.31
CA GLY A 474 -25.77 14.55 40.27
C GLY A 474 -25.11 13.24 39.85
N ALA A 475 -25.22 12.21 40.70
CA ALA A 475 -24.69 10.87 40.42
C ALA A 475 -25.27 10.32 39.10
N ARG A 476 -24.38 10.01 38.14
CA ARG A 476 -24.75 9.39 36.85
C ARG A 476 -25.49 8.08 37.09
N ALA A 477 -26.53 7.82 36.30
CA ALA A 477 -27.27 6.56 36.36
C ALA A 477 -26.31 5.37 36.11
N PRO A 478 -26.40 4.26 36.88
CA PRO A 478 -25.45 3.14 36.79
C PRO A 478 -25.26 2.54 35.38
N GLY A 479 -26.26 2.67 34.49
CA GLY A 479 -26.18 2.20 33.11
C GLY A 479 -25.24 3.02 32.22
N GLU A 480 -25.17 4.34 32.41
CA GLU A 480 -24.32 5.23 31.60
C GLU A 480 -22.83 5.01 31.91
N ALA A 481 -22.49 4.86 33.19
CA ALA A 481 -21.12 4.57 33.62
C ALA A 481 -20.59 3.25 33.02
N ARG A 482 -21.42 2.22 32.94
CA ARG A 482 -21.03 0.93 32.36
C ARG A 482 -20.77 1.03 30.85
N ALA A 483 -21.60 1.77 30.13
CA ALA A 483 -21.44 1.94 28.69
C ALA A 483 -20.22 2.80 28.33
N GLU A 484 -19.87 3.80 29.16
CA GLU A 484 -18.61 4.55 29.05
C GLU A 484 -17.38 3.67 29.30
N ILE A 485 -17.42 2.78 30.29
CA ILE A 485 -16.35 1.81 30.55
C ILE A 485 -16.14 0.88 29.34
N ASP A 486 -17.21 0.38 28.75
CA ASP A 486 -17.12 -0.48 27.56
C ASP A 486 -16.63 0.27 26.32
N ALA A 487 -17.01 1.56 26.17
CA ALA A 487 -16.42 2.44 25.16
C ALA A 487 -14.91 2.63 25.38
N ALA A 488 -14.48 2.91 26.61
CA ALA A 488 -13.07 3.08 26.95
C ALA A 488 -12.25 1.81 26.66
N ARG A 489 -12.77 0.61 27.00
CA ARG A 489 -12.12 -0.68 26.66
C ARG A 489 -11.89 -0.85 25.16
N ARG A 490 -12.89 -0.51 24.35
CA ARG A 490 -12.80 -0.55 22.88
C ARG A 490 -11.78 0.45 22.35
N VAL A 491 -11.81 1.68 22.85
CA VAL A 491 -10.82 2.71 22.48
C VAL A 491 -9.40 2.26 22.82
N TRP A 492 -9.16 1.60 23.96
CA TRP A 492 -7.85 1.05 24.28
C TRP A 492 -7.40 -0.08 23.33
N ALA A 493 -8.33 -0.92 22.87
CA ALA A 493 -8.01 -1.94 21.86
C ALA A 493 -7.61 -1.29 20.53
N LEU A 494 -8.39 -0.31 20.06
CA LEU A 494 -8.08 0.47 18.87
C LEU A 494 -6.76 1.24 19.00
N ALA A 495 -6.47 1.83 20.16
CA ALA A 495 -5.22 2.54 20.42
C ALA A 495 -4.00 1.62 20.33
N ARG A 496 -4.12 0.37 20.80
CA ARG A 496 -3.06 -0.65 20.65
C ARG A 496 -2.87 -1.04 19.19
N THR A 497 -3.94 -1.18 18.42
CA THR A 497 -3.88 -1.42 16.97
C THR A 497 -3.19 -0.25 16.26
N ALA A 498 -3.59 0.99 16.55
CA ALA A 498 -2.97 2.19 16.01
C ALA A 498 -1.47 2.25 16.32
N LYS A 499 -1.08 1.92 17.55
CA LYS A 499 0.34 1.83 17.93
C LYS A 499 1.08 0.74 17.16
N ALA A 500 0.48 -0.43 16.98
CA ALA A 500 1.10 -1.53 16.26
C ALA A 500 1.34 -1.14 14.79
N GLN A 501 0.37 -0.47 14.15
CA GLN A 501 0.53 0.05 12.79
C GLN A 501 1.59 1.15 12.70
N LEU A 502 1.61 2.10 13.65
CA LEU A 502 2.66 3.12 13.71
C LEU A 502 4.06 2.50 13.88
N ARG A 503 4.20 1.47 14.72
CA ARG A 503 5.47 0.74 14.85
C ARG A 503 5.86 0.06 13.55
N ALA A 504 4.93 -0.64 12.90
CA ALA A 504 5.20 -1.28 11.62
C ALA A 504 5.62 -0.25 10.54
N PHE A 505 4.98 0.93 10.52
CA PHE A 505 5.34 2.03 9.64
C PHE A 505 6.79 2.51 9.88
N VAL A 506 7.17 2.72 11.14
CA VAL A 506 8.53 3.13 11.51
C VAL A 506 9.56 2.03 11.23
N ASP A 507 9.28 0.79 11.65
CA ASP A 507 10.18 -0.36 11.50
C ASP A 507 10.44 -0.72 10.02
N ALA A 508 9.48 -0.42 9.13
CA ALA A 508 9.59 -0.64 7.70
C ALA A 508 10.20 0.55 6.93
N ASP A 509 10.67 1.59 7.62
CA ASP A 509 11.17 2.84 7.02
C ASP A 509 10.15 3.52 6.08
N PHE A 510 8.86 3.34 6.35
CA PHE A 510 7.80 3.89 5.51
C PHE A 510 7.67 5.41 5.64
N ALA A 511 8.23 6.03 6.68
CA ALA A 511 8.35 7.48 6.76
C ALA A 511 9.15 8.02 5.57
N ARG A 512 10.37 7.55 5.37
CA ARG A 512 11.22 7.93 4.24
C ARG A 512 10.57 7.57 2.90
N MET A 513 10.05 6.35 2.77
CA MET A 513 9.43 5.90 1.51
C MET A 513 8.16 6.71 1.16
N SER A 514 7.36 7.11 2.16
CA SER A 514 6.19 7.95 1.93
C SER A 514 6.55 9.32 1.38
N VAL A 515 7.64 9.93 1.87
CA VAL A 515 8.16 11.20 1.37
C VAL A 515 8.67 11.05 -0.06
N LEU A 516 9.37 9.96 -0.36
CA LEU A 516 9.86 9.67 -1.72
C LEU A 516 8.72 9.47 -2.72
N VAL A 517 7.70 8.69 -2.35
CA VAL A 517 6.50 8.47 -3.19
C VAL A 517 5.69 9.75 -3.34
N PHE A 518 5.59 10.56 -2.29
CA PHE A 518 4.90 11.85 -2.36
C PHE A 518 5.65 12.85 -3.25
N ASP A 519 6.97 12.95 -3.11
CA ASP A 519 7.83 13.76 -3.97
C ASP A 519 7.70 13.37 -5.44
N TRP A 520 7.72 12.05 -5.70
CA TRP A 520 7.47 11.50 -7.02
C TRP A 520 6.08 11.88 -7.57
N ALA A 521 5.04 11.75 -6.76
CA ALA A 521 3.69 12.07 -7.20
C ALA A 521 3.54 13.57 -7.52
N MET A 522 4.11 14.44 -6.69
CA MET A 522 4.12 15.89 -6.90
C MET A 522 4.94 16.32 -8.13
N SER A 523 6.05 15.62 -8.41
CA SER A 523 6.88 15.89 -9.59
C SER A 523 6.21 15.43 -10.88
N SER A 524 5.54 14.28 -10.84
CA SER A 524 4.97 13.61 -12.03
C SER A 524 3.54 14.01 -12.36
N PHE A 525 2.73 14.42 -11.37
CA PHE A 525 1.32 14.71 -11.55
C PHE A 525 0.95 16.15 -11.14
N GLU A 526 -0.08 16.71 -11.77
CA GLU A 526 -0.74 17.94 -11.34
C GLU A 526 -1.63 17.65 -10.11
N MET A 527 -1.00 17.37 -8.97
CA MET A 527 -1.67 16.98 -7.73
C MET A 527 -2.70 18.01 -7.25
N THR A 528 -2.46 19.30 -7.44
CA THR A 528 -3.43 20.35 -7.13
C THR A 528 -4.73 20.19 -7.94
N ARG A 529 -4.63 19.75 -9.21
CA ARG A 529 -5.79 19.46 -10.04
C ARG A 529 -6.50 18.19 -9.60
N LEU A 530 -5.75 17.13 -9.27
CA LEU A 530 -6.32 15.91 -8.69
C LEU A 530 -7.09 16.20 -7.40
N VAL A 531 -6.53 17.03 -6.51
CA VAL A 531 -7.20 17.50 -5.30
C VAL A 531 -8.49 18.26 -5.63
N ALA A 532 -8.48 19.14 -6.63
CA ALA A 532 -9.68 19.87 -7.04
C ALA A 532 -10.76 18.93 -7.61
N LEU A 533 -10.38 17.96 -8.45
CA LEU A 533 -11.31 16.96 -9.00
C LEU A 533 -11.91 16.08 -7.88
N GLU A 534 -11.06 15.64 -6.95
CA GLU A 534 -11.51 14.79 -5.85
C GLU A 534 -12.37 15.55 -4.84
N ALA A 535 -12.13 16.86 -4.64
CA ALA A 535 -12.92 17.70 -3.75
C ALA A 535 -14.42 17.69 -4.10
N ASP A 536 -14.73 17.63 -5.39
CA ASP A 536 -16.08 17.64 -5.96
C ASP A 536 -16.55 16.26 -6.46
N ASN A 537 -15.78 15.20 -6.19
CA ASN A 537 -16.19 13.84 -6.50
C ASN A 537 -17.48 13.49 -5.73
N PRO A 538 -18.60 13.15 -6.39
CA PRO A 538 -19.88 12.93 -5.72
C PRO A 538 -19.89 11.69 -4.81
N LEU A 539 -18.95 10.76 -5.01
CA LEU A 539 -18.86 9.53 -4.21
C LEU A 539 -18.14 9.75 -2.89
N THR A 540 -17.12 10.62 -2.89
CA THR A 540 -16.21 10.82 -1.75
C THR A 540 -16.35 12.20 -1.12
N LEU A 541 -16.84 13.20 -1.85
CA LEU A 541 -16.87 14.62 -1.46
C LEU A 541 -15.49 15.10 -0.95
N GLY A 542 -14.42 14.63 -1.60
CA GLY A 542 -13.04 14.92 -1.21
C GLY A 542 -12.56 14.23 0.06
N ARG A 543 -13.30 13.28 0.63
CA ARG A 543 -12.98 12.62 1.90
C ARG A 543 -12.17 11.35 1.67
N ALA A 544 -10.85 11.47 1.86
CA ALA A 544 -9.96 10.32 1.91
C ALA A 544 -9.97 9.64 3.30
N TYR A 545 -10.39 10.36 4.34
CA TYR A 545 -10.33 9.90 5.73
C TYR A 545 -11.64 10.16 6.47
N GLY A 546 -12.05 9.21 7.33
CA GLY A 546 -13.19 9.42 8.23
C GLY A 546 -12.86 10.40 9.36
N ALA A 547 -11.61 10.38 9.83
CA ALA A 547 -11.11 11.34 10.82
C ALA A 547 -9.64 11.66 10.58
N ALA A 548 -9.18 12.77 11.14
CA ALA A 548 -7.75 13.06 11.31
C ALA A 548 -7.47 13.43 12.75
N ILE A 549 -6.25 13.17 13.22
CA ILE A 549 -5.75 13.70 14.47
C ILE A 549 -4.34 14.24 14.29
N SER A 550 -4.13 15.49 14.68
CA SER A 550 -2.82 16.06 14.89
C SER A 550 -2.64 16.40 16.36
N ASN A 551 -1.59 15.88 16.99
CA ASN A 551 -1.32 16.08 18.40
C ASN A 551 0.13 16.50 18.60
N VAL A 552 0.35 17.76 18.95
CA VAL A 552 1.68 18.31 19.18
C VAL A 552 2.25 17.93 20.55
N GLY A 553 1.43 17.30 21.41
CA GLY A 553 1.84 16.86 22.73
C GLY A 553 1.93 18.01 23.72
N VAL A 554 2.92 17.97 24.61
CA VAL A 554 3.18 19.04 25.58
C VAL A 554 3.98 20.13 24.90
N VAL A 555 3.43 21.35 24.86
CA VAL A 555 4.08 22.48 24.21
C VAL A 555 5.23 22.96 25.09
N ARG A 556 6.44 22.97 24.52
CA ARG A 556 7.68 23.33 25.25
C ARG A 556 7.80 24.85 25.37
N GLY A 557 8.45 25.30 26.45
CA GLY A 557 8.80 26.71 26.63
C GLY A 557 7.61 27.62 26.91
N VAL A 558 6.42 27.08 27.17
CA VAL A 558 5.20 27.83 27.52
C VAL A 558 4.42 27.14 28.64
N GLY A 559 3.57 27.89 29.34
CA GLY A 559 2.80 27.41 30.48
C GLY A 559 3.69 26.94 31.64
N LEU A 560 3.33 25.81 32.27
CA LEU A 560 4.07 25.26 33.42
C LEU A 560 5.52 24.85 33.11
N ASP A 561 5.85 24.64 31.83
CA ASP A 561 7.20 24.25 31.40
C ASP A 561 8.08 25.46 31.04
N ALA A 562 7.56 26.70 31.19
CA ALA A 562 8.32 27.92 30.96
C ALA A 562 9.30 28.19 32.12
N ALA A 563 10.49 28.70 31.79
CA ALA A 563 11.47 29.11 32.79
C ALA A 563 11.03 30.42 33.46
N GLY A 564 10.82 30.38 34.78
CA GLY A 564 10.48 31.55 35.60
C GLY A 564 8.98 31.77 35.77
N ALA A 565 8.52 31.71 37.03
CA ALA A 565 7.15 32.06 37.39
C ALA A 565 6.89 33.55 37.11
N GLY A 566 5.81 33.87 36.39
CA GLY A 566 5.44 35.25 36.04
C GLY A 566 5.95 35.73 34.68
N SER A 567 6.64 34.88 33.91
CA SER A 567 6.97 35.14 32.51
C SER A 567 5.72 35.14 31.61
N LEU A 568 5.72 35.90 30.51
CA LEU A 568 4.71 35.82 29.46
C LEU A 568 4.57 34.39 28.95
N ALA A 569 5.68 33.68 28.81
CA ALA A 569 5.69 32.26 28.47
C ALA A 569 4.86 31.42 29.46
N SER A 570 5.02 31.65 30.77
CA SER A 570 4.23 30.96 31.81
C SER A 570 2.75 31.35 31.83
N SER A 571 2.40 32.49 31.22
CA SER A 571 1.03 33.02 31.16
C SER A 571 0.18 32.37 30.07
N VAL A 572 0.76 31.59 29.15
CA VAL A 572 -0.02 30.91 28.10
C VAL A 572 -0.99 29.92 28.75
N ASP A 573 -2.28 30.23 28.68
CA ASP A 573 -3.34 29.49 29.36
C ASP A 573 -4.18 28.64 28.39
N GLY A 574 -3.98 28.77 27.08
CA GLY A 574 -4.66 28.00 26.05
C GLY A 574 -3.97 28.08 24.69
N LEU A 575 -4.12 27.03 23.90
CA LEU A 575 -3.50 26.93 22.57
C LEU A 575 -4.30 26.02 21.64
N HIS A 576 -4.77 26.57 20.54
CA HIS A 576 -5.60 25.89 19.54
C HIS A 576 -4.97 25.96 18.16
N PHE A 577 -5.11 24.90 17.36
CA PHE A 577 -4.60 24.82 15.98
C PHE A 577 -5.65 24.25 15.05
N ALA A 578 -5.59 24.63 13.77
CA ALA A 578 -6.35 23.99 12.72
C ALA A 578 -5.73 24.25 11.34
N VAL A 579 -6.03 23.36 10.40
CA VAL A 579 -5.83 23.53 8.97
C VAL A 579 -7.16 23.26 8.25
N PRO A 580 -7.47 23.97 7.15
CA PRO A 580 -8.68 23.75 6.37
C PRO A 580 -8.73 22.35 5.74
N HIS A 581 -9.89 21.70 5.85
CA HIS A 581 -10.19 20.44 5.17
C HIS A 581 -11.41 20.56 4.24
N THR A 582 -11.75 21.78 3.81
CA THR A 582 -12.95 22.10 3.01
C THR A 582 -12.94 21.43 1.64
N ALA A 583 -11.82 21.49 0.92
CA ALA A 583 -11.68 20.86 -0.40
C ALA A 583 -11.51 19.33 -0.27
N THR A 584 -10.38 18.88 0.27
CA THR A 584 -10.06 17.45 0.47
C THR A 584 -9.51 17.18 1.89
N GLY A 585 -9.50 15.91 2.30
CA GLY A 585 -8.89 15.47 3.57
C GLY A 585 -9.81 14.62 4.43
N ALA A 586 -9.88 14.92 5.72
CA ALA A 586 -10.71 14.17 6.68
C ALA A 586 -12.10 14.78 6.84
N LEU A 587 -13.09 13.94 7.18
CA LEU A 587 -14.44 14.40 7.54
C LEU A 587 -14.44 15.09 8.91
N LEU A 588 -13.77 14.49 9.91
CA LEU A 588 -13.63 15.04 11.26
C LEU A 588 -12.14 15.24 11.62
N PRO A 589 -11.53 16.37 11.26
CA PRO A 589 -10.15 16.66 11.61
C PRO A 589 -10.05 17.28 13.01
N PHE A 590 -9.35 16.58 13.89
CA PHE A 590 -9.05 17.04 15.26
C PHE A 590 -7.61 17.51 15.36
N SER A 591 -7.39 18.60 16.09
CA SER A 591 -6.08 19.05 16.55
C SER A 591 -6.05 19.08 18.07
N ALA A 592 -4.89 18.77 18.64
CA ALA A 592 -4.70 18.67 20.08
C ALA A 592 -3.37 19.28 20.54
N ALA A 593 -3.41 20.07 21.62
CA ALA A 593 -2.23 20.63 22.26
C ALA A 593 -2.36 20.56 23.78
N THR A 594 -1.28 20.23 24.49
CA THR A 594 -1.25 20.20 25.96
C THR A 594 -0.47 21.40 26.49
N VAL A 595 -1.15 22.29 27.21
CA VAL A 595 -0.56 23.51 27.83
C VAL A 595 -0.96 23.57 29.30
N GLY A 596 0.00 23.77 30.19
CA GLY A 596 -0.26 23.84 31.64
C GLY A 596 -0.99 22.60 32.18
N GLY A 597 -0.72 21.43 31.61
CA GLY A 597 -1.38 20.16 31.95
C GLY A 597 -2.82 20.00 31.41
N ARG A 598 -3.42 21.01 30.78
CA ARG A 598 -4.73 20.94 30.12
C ARG A 598 -4.56 20.55 28.66
N LEU A 599 -5.51 19.80 28.10
CA LEU A 599 -5.54 19.40 26.70
C LEU A 599 -6.60 20.20 25.96
N PHE A 600 -6.16 20.99 25.00
CA PHE A 600 -7.00 21.82 24.13
C PHE A 600 -7.27 21.05 22.85
N LEU A 601 -8.54 20.87 22.52
CA LEU A 601 -9.02 20.15 21.35
C LEU A 601 -9.73 21.14 20.41
N THR A 602 -9.39 21.06 19.13
CA THR A 602 -10.07 21.80 18.06
C THR A 602 -10.56 20.81 17.01
N LEU A 603 -11.87 20.76 16.75
CA LEU A 603 -12.44 20.04 15.61
C LEU A 603 -12.72 21.04 14.49
N ASN A 604 -12.11 20.89 13.32
CA ASN A 604 -12.32 21.79 12.17
C ASN A 604 -13.06 21.11 11.00
N ALA A 605 -14.30 20.69 11.23
CA ALA A 605 -15.04 19.96 10.18
C ALA A 605 -15.56 20.92 9.09
N PRO A 606 -15.68 20.45 7.84
CA PRO A 606 -16.23 21.25 6.75
C PRO A 606 -17.75 21.40 6.88
N ASP A 607 -18.23 22.64 6.92
CA ASP A 607 -19.65 23.00 6.78
C ASP A 607 -19.99 23.19 5.28
N PRO A 608 -21.16 22.80 4.78
CA PRO A 608 -22.26 22.10 5.47
C PRO A 608 -22.12 20.57 5.42
N LEU A 609 -20.95 20.02 5.06
CA LEU A 609 -20.73 18.56 5.00
C LEU A 609 -20.94 17.88 6.34
N VAL A 610 -20.57 18.53 7.44
CA VAL A 610 -20.90 18.13 8.81
C VAL A 610 -21.64 19.30 9.42
N GLY A 611 -22.93 19.18 9.69
CA GLY A 611 -23.75 20.28 10.21
C GLY A 611 -23.34 20.73 11.61
N ALA A 612 -23.74 21.94 12.01
CA ALA A 612 -23.34 22.54 13.30
C ALA A 612 -23.66 21.64 14.50
N ALA A 613 -24.84 21.02 14.52
CA ALA A 613 -25.25 20.13 15.60
C ALA A 613 -24.40 18.84 15.63
N GLU A 614 -24.07 18.26 14.47
CA GLU A 614 -23.19 17.10 14.36
C GLU A 614 -21.77 17.44 14.81
N ARG A 615 -21.23 18.60 14.43
CA ARG A 615 -19.90 19.07 14.84
C ARG A 615 -19.81 19.24 16.34
N ALA A 616 -20.76 19.96 16.95
CA ALA A 616 -20.80 20.17 18.40
C ALA A 616 -20.85 18.82 19.14
N ARG A 617 -21.73 17.90 18.72
CA ARG A 617 -21.81 16.54 19.29
C ARG A 617 -20.50 15.77 19.13
N ALA A 618 -19.84 15.84 17.97
CA ALA A 618 -18.58 15.17 17.74
C ALA A 618 -17.46 15.73 18.64
N ALA A 619 -17.39 17.05 18.82
CA ALA A 619 -16.43 17.70 19.70
C ALA A 619 -16.66 17.32 21.18
N ASP A 620 -17.92 17.36 21.64
CA ASP A 620 -18.30 16.94 23.00
C ASP A 620 -17.96 15.48 23.25
N ARG A 621 -18.26 14.62 22.26
CA ARG A 621 -17.99 13.19 22.33
C ARG A 621 -16.49 12.90 22.40
N MET A 622 -15.69 13.59 21.59
CA MET A 622 -14.22 13.47 21.64
C MET A 622 -13.70 13.81 23.05
N ALA A 623 -14.11 14.96 23.62
CA ALA A 623 -13.71 15.34 24.97
C ALA A 623 -14.19 14.35 26.04
N SER A 624 -15.43 13.85 25.92
CA SER A 624 -16.00 12.84 26.82
C SER A 624 -15.21 11.52 26.80
N LEU A 625 -14.88 11.00 25.61
CA LEU A 625 -14.05 9.79 25.49
C LEU A 625 -12.68 9.98 26.12
N VAL A 626 -12.04 11.14 25.91
CA VAL A 626 -10.73 11.44 26.54
C VAL A 626 -10.83 11.42 28.07
N ARG A 627 -11.88 12.01 28.66
CA ARG A 627 -12.11 11.96 30.11
C ARG A 627 -12.37 10.53 30.60
N ALA A 628 -13.19 9.78 29.87
CA ALA A 628 -13.51 8.39 30.21
C ALA A 628 -12.27 7.47 30.18
N LEU A 629 -11.34 7.70 29.25
CA LEU A 629 -10.05 6.99 29.22
C LEU A 629 -9.21 7.26 30.47
N GLY A 630 -9.25 8.48 31.03
CA GLY A 630 -8.60 8.82 32.29
C GLY A 630 -9.31 8.22 33.50
N ALA A 631 -10.64 8.21 33.49
CA ALA A 631 -11.47 7.79 34.62
C ALA A 631 -11.65 6.28 34.78
N ALA A 632 -11.48 5.48 33.71
CA ALA A 632 -11.65 4.04 33.77
C ALA A 632 -10.78 3.43 34.88
N GLU A 633 -11.41 2.97 35.96
CA GLU A 633 -10.74 2.36 37.10
C GLU A 633 -9.99 1.08 36.67
N THR A 634 -8.97 0.71 37.43
CA THR A 634 -8.27 -0.58 37.38
C THR A 634 -9.17 -1.76 37.76
N ALA A 635 -10.49 -1.63 37.68
CA ALA A 635 -11.48 -2.64 38.06
C ALA A 635 -11.43 -3.93 37.22
N GLY A 636 -10.58 -3.99 36.19
CA GLY A 636 -10.39 -5.18 35.35
C GLY A 636 -9.21 -6.09 35.69
N ALA A 637 -8.26 -5.66 36.53
CA ALA A 637 -7.01 -6.43 36.73
C ALA A 637 -7.20 -7.74 37.52
N ALA A 638 -8.37 -7.97 38.14
CA ALA A 638 -8.69 -9.20 38.85
C ALA A 638 -9.68 -10.14 38.11
N ALA A 639 -10.37 -9.68 37.05
CA ALA A 639 -11.42 -10.47 36.39
C ALA A 639 -10.93 -11.27 35.17
N ASP A 640 -9.81 -10.90 34.55
CA ASP A 640 -9.24 -11.64 33.41
C ASP A 640 -8.17 -12.69 33.80
N GLY A 641 -7.99 -12.94 35.11
CA GLY A 641 -7.09 -13.98 35.63
C GLY A 641 -7.52 -15.43 35.32
N GLY A 642 -8.74 -15.65 34.81
CA GLY A 642 -9.29 -16.99 34.55
C GLY A 642 -9.42 -17.39 33.07
N GLY A 643 -9.30 -16.45 32.11
CA GLY A 643 -9.63 -16.73 30.69
C GLY A 643 -8.43 -17.00 29.77
N GLY A 644 -7.21 -16.67 30.21
CA GLY A 644 -6.04 -16.59 29.33
C GLY A 644 -5.40 -17.92 28.89
N ILE A 645 -5.68 -19.03 29.60
CA ILE A 645 -5.14 -20.35 29.24
C ILE A 645 -5.93 -20.96 28.08
N GLY A 646 -7.25 -20.70 28.02
CA GLY A 646 -8.11 -21.26 26.98
C GLY A 646 -7.89 -20.70 25.58
N ALA A 647 -7.56 -19.41 25.43
CA ALA A 647 -7.34 -18.80 24.11
C ALA A 647 -5.94 -19.11 23.54
N ARG A 648 -4.91 -19.15 24.41
CA ARG A 648 -3.54 -19.53 24.01
C ARG A 648 -3.41 -21.03 23.71
N ALA A 649 -4.13 -21.90 24.43
CA ALA A 649 -4.20 -23.32 24.10
C ALA A 649 -4.95 -23.57 22.77
N ARG A 650 -5.98 -22.75 22.45
CA ARG A 650 -6.78 -22.91 21.23
C ARG A 650 -6.03 -22.49 19.94
N GLY A 651 -5.18 -21.46 19.99
CA GLY A 651 -4.30 -21.12 18.87
C GLY A 651 -3.13 -22.10 18.69
N ALA A 652 -2.58 -22.60 19.80
CA ALA A 652 -1.50 -23.60 19.76
C ALA A 652 -1.99 -24.97 19.23
N LEU A 653 -3.17 -25.45 19.65
CA LEU A 653 -3.69 -26.74 19.19
C LEU A 653 -3.98 -26.78 17.67
N GLY A 654 -4.46 -25.69 17.08
CA GLY A 654 -4.68 -25.60 15.63
C GLY A 654 -3.36 -25.61 14.83
N GLY A 655 -2.37 -24.84 15.27
CA GLY A 655 -1.05 -24.79 14.65
C GLY A 655 -0.26 -26.09 14.82
N THR A 656 -0.32 -26.72 16.00
CA THR A 656 0.37 -27.98 16.28
C THR A 656 -0.30 -29.16 15.57
N ALA A 657 -1.63 -29.22 15.48
CA ALA A 657 -2.31 -30.26 14.71
C ALA A 657 -2.03 -30.16 13.21
N LEU A 658 -1.99 -28.94 12.64
CA LEU A 658 -1.59 -28.73 11.26
C LEU A 658 -0.13 -29.12 11.01
N ALA A 659 0.79 -28.68 11.89
CA ALA A 659 2.19 -29.04 11.79
C ALA A 659 2.42 -30.56 11.91
N LEU A 660 1.69 -31.24 12.79
CA LEU A 660 1.73 -32.70 12.93
C LEU A 660 1.12 -33.42 11.74
N ALA A 661 0.03 -32.93 11.16
CA ALA A 661 -0.57 -33.50 9.95
C ALA A 661 0.35 -33.35 8.74
N CYS A 662 0.93 -32.16 8.53
CA CYS A 662 1.92 -31.93 7.48
C CYS A 662 3.18 -32.75 7.71
N ALA A 663 3.68 -32.85 8.94
CA ALA A 663 4.83 -33.68 9.25
C ALA A 663 4.53 -35.16 9.02
N ALA A 664 3.36 -35.67 9.45
CA ALA A 664 2.97 -37.06 9.24
C ALA A 664 2.82 -37.42 7.76
N LEU A 665 2.41 -36.47 6.92
CA LEU A 665 2.32 -36.65 5.47
C LEU A 665 3.64 -36.41 4.74
N ALA A 666 4.57 -35.59 5.25
CA ALA A 666 5.85 -35.31 4.59
C ALA A 666 6.99 -36.24 5.06
N LEU A 667 6.94 -36.72 6.31
CA LEU A 667 7.96 -37.58 6.91
C LEU A 667 8.20 -38.89 6.13
N PRO A 668 7.17 -39.59 5.61
CA PRO A 668 7.37 -40.78 4.78
C PRO A 668 8.20 -40.47 3.52
N HIS A 669 8.13 -39.23 3.02
CA HIS A 669 8.79 -38.75 1.81
C HIS A 669 10.03 -37.90 2.11
N ALA A 670 10.59 -37.99 3.32
CA ALA A 670 11.73 -37.15 3.74
C ALA A 670 12.98 -37.38 2.87
N GLY A 671 13.10 -38.56 2.23
CA GLY A 671 14.12 -38.88 1.22
C GLY A 671 14.00 -37.98 0.00
N ALA A 672 12.87 -38.01 -0.70
CA ALA A 672 12.53 -37.12 -1.81
C ALA A 672 12.82 -35.65 -1.51
N TRP A 673 12.36 -35.15 -0.37
CA TRP A 673 12.56 -33.75 0.00
C TRP A 673 14.04 -33.41 0.18
N ALA A 674 14.85 -34.34 0.67
CA ALA A 674 16.29 -34.15 0.82
C ALA A 674 17.02 -34.17 -0.53
N GLU A 675 16.62 -35.08 -1.44
CA GLU A 675 17.15 -35.18 -2.80
C GLU A 675 16.81 -33.93 -3.63
N TRP A 676 15.54 -33.51 -3.57
CA TRP A 676 15.06 -32.26 -4.17
C TRP A 676 15.84 -31.05 -3.66
N ALA A 677 16.05 -30.93 -2.35
CA ALA A 677 16.83 -29.83 -1.78
C ALA A 677 18.30 -29.89 -2.22
N GLY A 678 18.85 -31.09 -2.38
CA GLY A 678 20.18 -31.30 -2.95
C GLY A 678 20.27 -30.87 -4.41
N ALA A 679 19.29 -31.22 -5.23
CA ALA A 679 19.20 -30.83 -6.64
C ALA A 679 19.11 -29.30 -6.79
N TRP A 680 18.22 -28.63 -6.04
CA TRP A 680 18.16 -27.17 -6.06
C TRP A 680 19.44 -26.51 -5.59
N ARG A 681 20.11 -27.07 -4.58
CA ARG A 681 21.41 -26.55 -4.17
C ARG A 681 22.43 -26.60 -5.29
N ARG A 682 22.44 -27.65 -6.13
CA ARG A 682 23.31 -27.70 -7.32
C ARG A 682 22.94 -26.65 -8.35
N VAL A 683 21.64 -26.40 -8.57
CA VAL A 683 21.17 -25.29 -9.42
C VAL A 683 21.66 -23.94 -8.90
N LEU A 684 21.56 -23.71 -7.58
CA LEU A 684 22.04 -22.50 -6.92
C LEU A 684 23.56 -22.34 -7.04
N ASP A 685 24.31 -23.39 -6.72
CA ASP A 685 25.77 -23.42 -6.75
C ASP A 685 26.31 -23.28 -8.19
N GLY A 686 25.53 -23.66 -9.20
CA GLY A 686 25.82 -23.45 -10.62
C GLY A 686 25.64 -22.02 -11.12
N GLY A 687 25.33 -21.05 -10.25
CA GLY A 687 25.17 -19.64 -10.60
C GLY A 687 23.93 -19.33 -11.44
N ALA A 688 22.96 -20.24 -11.47
CA ALA A 688 21.82 -20.19 -12.37
C ALA A 688 20.58 -19.47 -11.83
N MET A 689 20.66 -18.88 -10.63
CA MET A 689 19.62 -17.96 -10.16
C MET A 689 19.89 -16.59 -10.75
N ASP A 690 19.05 -16.19 -11.71
CA ASP A 690 18.84 -14.79 -11.99
C ASP A 690 18.27 -14.08 -10.73
N ALA A 691 18.21 -12.75 -10.76
CA ALA A 691 17.63 -11.96 -9.67
C ALA A 691 16.16 -12.34 -9.36
N ASP A 692 15.50 -13.07 -10.27
CA ASP A 692 14.07 -13.33 -10.26
C ASP A 692 13.68 -14.76 -9.85
N TRP A 693 14.63 -15.67 -9.57
CA TRP A 693 14.32 -17.06 -9.19
C TRP A 693 13.42 -17.78 -10.22
N ALA A 694 13.53 -17.43 -11.50
CA ALA A 694 12.58 -17.88 -12.52
C ALA A 694 12.42 -19.42 -12.58
N PRO A 695 13.50 -20.23 -12.50
CA PRO A 695 13.38 -21.69 -12.48
C PRO A 695 12.56 -22.24 -11.30
N LEU A 696 12.73 -21.66 -10.10
CA LEU A 696 11.99 -22.07 -8.92
C LEU A 696 10.52 -21.66 -9.03
N LYS A 697 10.24 -20.47 -9.58
CA LYS A 697 8.87 -20.00 -9.83
C LYS A 697 8.15 -20.91 -10.82
N PHE A 698 8.81 -21.30 -11.90
CA PHE A 698 8.29 -22.24 -12.89
C PHE A 698 7.98 -23.60 -12.25
N TRP A 699 8.94 -24.20 -11.54
CA TRP A 699 8.70 -25.45 -10.82
C TRP A 699 7.57 -25.32 -9.80
N ALA A 700 7.54 -24.24 -9.01
CA ALA A 700 6.52 -24.01 -8.00
C ALA A 700 5.12 -23.79 -8.60
N PHE A 701 5.03 -23.18 -9.78
CA PHE A 701 3.78 -23.01 -10.51
C PHE A 701 3.16 -24.38 -10.81
N PHE A 702 3.91 -25.29 -11.44
CA PHE A 702 3.39 -26.63 -11.76
C PHE A 702 3.21 -27.52 -10.52
N ALA A 703 4.15 -27.46 -9.58
CA ALA A 703 4.06 -28.17 -8.31
C ALA A 703 2.81 -27.75 -7.51
N ALA A 704 2.34 -26.51 -7.66
CA ALA A 704 1.12 -26.04 -7.00
C ALA A 704 -0.16 -26.29 -7.82
N MET A 705 -0.11 -26.11 -9.14
CA MET A 705 -1.29 -26.17 -10.01
C MET A 705 -1.91 -27.57 -10.10
N HIS A 706 -1.10 -28.63 -10.25
CA HIS A 706 -1.60 -30.02 -10.28
C HIS A 706 -2.40 -30.40 -9.01
N PRO A 707 -1.87 -30.21 -7.78
CA PRO A 707 -2.62 -30.52 -6.55
C PRO A 707 -3.86 -29.66 -6.33
N LEU A 708 -4.00 -28.53 -7.02
CA LEU A 708 -5.20 -27.69 -6.96
C LEU A 708 -6.26 -28.14 -7.97
N LEU A 709 -5.84 -28.47 -9.19
CA LEU A 709 -6.73 -28.83 -10.29
C LEU A 709 -7.29 -30.25 -10.15
N GLN A 710 -6.46 -31.22 -9.75
CA GLN A 710 -6.87 -32.63 -9.64
C GLN A 710 -8.03 -32.86 -8.65
N PRO A 711 -7.97 -32.36 -7.40
CA PRO A 711 -9.11 -32.42 -6.50
C PRO A 711 -10.31 -31.66 -7.05
N ALA A 712 -10.14 -30.53 -7.74
CA ALA A 712 -11.25 -29.80 -8.33
C ALA A 712 -11.96 -30.60 -9.43
N LEU A 713 -11.20 -31.31 -10.29
CA LEU A 713 -11.74 -32.20 -11.31
C LEU A 713 -12.43 -33.42 -10.70
N TRP A 714 -11.83 -34.05 -9.69
CA TRP A 714 -12.42 -35.19 -8.98
C TRP A 714 -13.68 -34.77 -8.20
N ILE A 715 -13.62 -33.65 -7.48
CA ILE A 715 -14.77 -33.05 -6.80
C ILE A 715 -15.85 -32.79 -7.84
N SER A 716 -15.54 -32.16 -8.97
CA SER A 716 -16.48 -31.96 -10.08
C SER A 716 -17.12 -33.28 -10.54
N GLU A 717 -16.35 -34.34 -10.80
CA GLU A 717 -16.85 -35.67 -11.18
C GLU A 717 -17.81 -36.27 -10.14
N VAL A 718 -17.41 -36.27 -8.87
CA VAL A 718 -18.23 -36.78 -7.77
C VAL A 718 -19.52 -35.97 -7.62
N LEU A 719 -19.43 -34.66 -7.78
CA LEU A 719 -20.56 -33.73 -7.66
C LEU A 719 -21.52 -33.83 -8.84
N HIS A 720 -21.03 -34.05 -10.06
CA HIS A 720 -21.88 -34.27 -11.23
C HIS A 720 -22.45 -35.70 -11.29
N ALA A 721 -21.85 -36.65 -10.56
CA ALA A 721 -22.41 -37.98 -10.31
C ALA A 721 -23.51 -37.99 -9.24
N SER A 722 -23.81 -36.86 -8.58
CA SER A 722 -24.85 -36.77 -7.56
C SER A 722 -26.23 -37.16 -8.11
N PRO A 723 -26.97 -38.09 -7.48
CA PRO A 723 -28.31 -38.43 -7.93
C PRO A 723 -29.27 -37.25 -7.71
N GLY A 724 -30.13 -36.95 -8.69
CA GLY A 724 -31.20 -35.97 -8.56
C GLY A 724 -31.61 -35.28 -9.86
N PRO A 725 -32.75 -34.57 -9.89
CA PRO A 725 -33.19 -33.81 -11.05
C PRO A 725 -32.23 -32.63 -11.30
N LEU A 726 -31.96 -32.34 -12.58
CA LEU A 726 -31.11 -31.21 -12.97
C LEU A 726 -31.88 -29.89 -12.82
N LEU A 727 -31.35 -28.95 -12.04
CA LEU A 727 -31.83 -27.57 -11.99
C LEU A 727 -31.43 -26.87 -13.29
N GLY A 728 -32.43 -26.42 -14.06
CA GLY A 728 -32.20 -25.76 -15.35
C GLY A 728 -31.50 -26.62 -16.40
N GLY A 729 -31.47 -27.95 -16.22
CA GLY A 729 -30.74 -28.87 -17.11
C GLY A 729 -29.22 -28.87 -16.93
N LEU A 730 -28.67 -28.20 -15.90
CA LEU A 730 -27.23 -27.97 -15.76
C LEU A 730 -26.59 -28.70 -14.56
N VAL A 731 -27.20 -28.63 -13.38
CA VAL A 731 -26.62 -29.16 -12.13
C VAL A 731 -27.65 -29.93 -11.31
N PRO A 732 -27.31 -31.11 -10.73
CA PRO A 732 -28.25 -31.84 -9.88
C PRO A 732 -28.74 -30.98 -8.70
N ALA A 733 -30.03 -31.05 -8.37
CA ALA A 733 -30.57 -30.30 -7.23
C ALA A 733 -29.91 -30.67 -5.89
N SER A 734 -29.52 -31.93 -5.75
CA SER A 734 -28.74 -32.44 -4.61
C SER A 734 -27.38 -31.75 -4.50
N PHE A 735 -26.71 -31.49 -5.62
CA PHE A 735 -25.45 -30.76 -5.67
C PHE A 735 -25.59 -29.33 -5.14
N ALA A 736 -26.59 -28.57 -5.64
CA ALA A 736 -26.82 -27.19 -5.20
C ALA A 736 -27.18 -27.10 -3.70
N LEU A 737 -27.99 -28.04 -3.21
CA LEU A 737 -28.38 -28.10 -1.80
C LEU A 737 -27.20 -28.46 -0.88
N LEU A 738 -26.39 -29.45 -1.25
CA LEU A 738 -25.23 -29.87 -0.46
C LEU A 738 -24.14 -28.78 -0.44
N ASN A 739 -23.91 -28.07 -1.55
CA ASN A 739 -22.98 -26.94 -1.57
C ASN A 739 -23.51 -25.76 -0.79
N GLY A 740 -24.80 -25.43 -0.90
CA GLY A 740 -25.44 -24.42 -0.06
C GLY A 740 -25.30 -24.74 1.43
N ALA A 741 -25.50 -26.01 1.81
CA ALA A 741 -25.34 -26.47 3.19
C ALA A 741 -23.87 -26.43 3.66
N ALA A 742 -22.91 -26.86 2.83
CA ALA A 742 -21.49 -26.81 3.14
C ALA A 742 -20.98 -25.37 3.27
N LEU A 743 -21.36 -24.47 2.35
CA LEU A 743 -21.05 -23.05 2.42
C LEU A 743 -21.70 -22.38 3.64
N ALA A 744 -22.94 -22.73 3.98
CA ALA A 744 -23.60 -22.25 5.18
C ALA A 744 -22.90 -22.75 6.47
N LEU A 745 -22.41 -24.00 6.48
CA LEU A 745 -21.65 -24.57 7.58
C LEU A 745 -20.28 -23.88 7.74
N LEU A 746 -19.57 -23.65 6.63
CA LEU A 746 -18.28 -22.94 6.61
C LEU A 746 -18.45 -21.47 7.02
N ALA A 747 -19.49 -20.79 6.54
CA ALA A 747 -19.81 -19.41 6.94
C ALA A 747 -20.12 -19.29 8.44
N ARG A 748 -20.77 -20.30 9.03
CA ARG A 748 -21.18 -20.30 10.45
C ARG A 748 -20.15 -20.89 11.41
N SER A 749 -19.15 -21.62 10.94
CA SER A 749 -18.18 -22.33 11.79
C SER A 749 -16.73 -22.00 11.45
N GLU A 750 -16.10 -21.17 12.28
CA GLU A 750 -14.66 -20.92 12.24
C GLU A 750 -13.83 -22.20 12.40
N ARG A 751 -14.33 -23.18 13.18
CA ARG A 751 -13.65 -24.47 13.36
C ARG A 751 -13.69 -25.33 12.09
N ALA A 752 -14.82 -25.34 11.38
CA ALA A 752 -14.94 -26.07 10.12
C ALA A 752 -14.03 -25.45 9.05
N ARG A 753 -13.95 -24.11 8.98
CA ARG A 753 -13.00 -23.40 8.10
C ARG A 753 -11.55 -23.71 8.45
N GLY A 754 -11.19 -23.66 9.73
CA GLY A 754 -9.85 -23.99 10.20
C GLY A 754 -9.45 -25.43 9.88
N ALA A 755 -10.34 -26.39 10.11
CA ALA A 755 -10.11 -27.80 9.81
C ALA A 755 -10.02 -28.08 8.30
N LEU A 756 -10.89 -27.46 7.49
CA LEU A 756 -10.84 -27.59 6.03
C LEU A 756 -9.54 -27.00 5.46
N ASN A 757 -9.13 -25.80 5.90
CA ASN A 757 -7.87 -25.20 5.46
C ASN A 757 -6.67 -26.07 5.86
N ALA A 758 -6.69 -26.63 7.07
CA ALA A 758 -5.66 -27.54 7.54
C ALA A 758 -5.59 -28.82 6.69
N LEU A 759 -6.74 -29.41 6.37
CA LEU A 759 -6.85 -30.60 5.53
C LEU A 759 -6.39 -30.31 4.09
N LEU A 760 -6.84 -29.22 3.48
CA LEU A 760 -6.44 -28.83 2.12
C LEU A 760 -4.93 -28.60 2.04
N PHE A 761 -4.35 -27.93 3.03
CA PHE A 761 -2.91 -27.70 3.08
C PHE A 761 -2.12 -29.00 3.33
N ALA A 762 -2.61 -29.88 4.21
CA ALA A 762 -2.00 -31.18 4.46
C ALA A 762 -2.03 -32.05 3.19
N SER A 763 -3.17 -32.11 2.50
CA SER A 763 -3.31 -32.81 1.21
C SER A 763 -2.41 -32.22 0.12
N PHE A 764 -2.27 -30.89 0.07
CA PHE A 764 -1.34 -30.21 -0.83
C PHE A 764 0.11 -30.66 -0.60
N VAL A 765 0.56 -30.65 0.67
CA VAL A 765 1.92 -31.10 1.04
C VAL A 765 2.11 -32.59 0.73
N GLY A 766 1.12 -33.43 1.02
CA GLY A 766 1.16 -34.85 0.70
C GLY A 766 1.26 -35.12 -0.81
N TYR A 767 0.53 -34.36 -1.61
CA TYR A 767 0.55 -34.48 -3.07
C TYR A 767 1.91 -34.10 -3.67
N ILE A 768 2.49 -32.96 -3.25
CA ILE A 768 3.86 -32.59 -3.65
C ILE A 768 4.86 -33.66 -3.22
N SER A 769 4.72 -34.17 -1.99
CA SER A 769 5.62 -35.20 -1.47
C SER A 769 5.57 -36.50 -2.29
N ALA A 770 4.37 -36.93 -2.69
CA ALA A 770 4.20 -38.10 -3.55
C ALA A 770 4.77 -37.86 -4.97
N GLY A 771 4.63 -36.65 -5.51
CA GLY A 771 5.24 -36.27 -6.79
C GLY A 771 6.76 -36.24 -6.76
N LEU A 772 7.36 -35.82 -5.64
CA LEU A 772 8.81 -35.84 -5.46
C LEU A 772 9.38 -37.26 -5.34
N ASP A 773 8.65 -38.19 -4.73
CA ASP A 773 9.06 -39.60 -4.60
C ASP A 773 8.76 -40.43 -5.86
N GLY A 774 8.12 -39.85 -6.88
CA GLY A 774 7.65 -40.59 -8.06
C GLY A 774 6.64 -41.70 -7.72
N ALA A 775 6.03 -41.64 -6.53
CA ALA A 775 5.08 -42.65 -6.04
C ALA A 775 3.66 -42.49 -6.64
N GLY A 776 3.45 -41.43 -7.44
CA GLY A 776 2.30 -41.33 -8.34
C GLY A 776 2.42 -42.29 -9.53
N SER A 777 1.36 -42.43 -10.33
CA SER A 777 1.48 -43.11 -11.63
C SER A 777 2.68 -42.51 -12.41
N PRO A 778 3.61 -43.33 -12.95
CA PRO A 778 4.85 -42.85 -13.59
C PRO A 778 4.65 -41.80 -14.70
N SER A 779 3.44 -41.74 -15.27
CA SER A 779 3.04 -40.82 -16.34
C SER A 779 2.18 -39.63 -15.88
N ALA A 780 1.87 -39.48 -14.58
CA ALA A 780 0.84 -38.54 -14.12
C ALA A 780 1.40 -37.34 -13.33
N TYR A 781 2.52 -37.50 -12.60
CA TYR A 781 3.09 -36.43 -11.78
C TYR A 781 4.48 -36.79 -11.25
N ASN A 782 5.55 -36.29 -11.89
CA ASN A 782 6.93 -36.42 -11.40
C ASN A 782 7.50 -35.02 -11.13
N LEU A 783 7.77 -34.70 -9.87
CA LEU A 783 8.39 -33.43 -9.47
C LEU A 783 9.88 -33.57 -9.15
N ALA A 784 10.44 -34.77 -9.23
CA ALA A 784 11.85 -35.01 -9.01
C ALA A 784 12.67 -34.29 -10.10
N LEU A 785 13.73 -33.61 -9.68
CA LEU A 785 14.64 -32.88 -10.58
C LEU A 785 15.83 -33.75 -11.02
N ASP A 786 15.91 -34.99 -10.56
CA ASP A 786 17.01 -35.91 -10.78
C ASP A 786 16.44 -37.33 -10.83
N ASP A 787 16.16 -37.80 -12.05
CA ASP A 787 15.67 -39.14 -12.34
C ASP A 787 16.82 -40.15 -12.60
N GLY A 788 18.07 -39.73 -12.31
CA GLY A 788 19.27 -40.51 -12.58
C GLY A 788 19.88 -40.27 -13.96
N ILE A 789 19.25 -39.45 -14.82
CA ILE A 789 19.77 -39.07 -16.14
C ILE A 789 20.35 -37.67 -16.05
N ARG A 790 21.65 -37.56 -16.31
CA ARG A 790 22.36 -36.29 -16.13
C ARG A 790 22.21 -35.39 -17.34
N GLY A 791 21.45 -34.31 -17.14
CA GLY A 791 21.41 -33.16 -18.04
C GLY A 791 20.51 -33.31 -19.26
N CYS A 792 20.52 -32.27 -20.09
CA CYS A 792 19.85 -32.25 -21.38
C CYS A 792 20.76 -32.84 -22.47
N PRO A 793 20.21 -33.58 -23.45
CA PRO A 793 21.01 -34.02 -24.60
C PRO A 793 21.47 -32.82 -25.41
N ALA A 794 22.63 -32.93 -26.06
CA ALA A 794 22.96 -31.99 -27.13
C ALA A 794 22.04 -32.26 -28.33
N TYR A 795 21.75 -31.24 -29.14
CA TYR A 795 20.93 -31.41 -30.33
C TYR A 795 21.51 -32.50 -31.26
N GLU A 796 22.83 -32.52 -31.39
CA GLU A 796 23.58 -33.46 -32.21
C GLU A 796 23.44 -34.91 -31.74
N ASP A 797 23.06 -35.15 -30.48
CA ASP A 797 22.88 -36.50 -29.92
C ASP A 797 21.50 -37.11 -30.27
N VAL A 798 20.51 -36.26 -30.55
CA VAL A 798 19.10 -36.68 -30.75
C VAL A 798 18.56 -36.36 -32.16
N VAL A 799 19.27 -35.55 -32.94
CA VAL A 799 18.84 -35.19 -34.31
C VAL A 799 18.83 -36.39 -35.26
N GLN A 800 17.77 -36.53 -36.05
CA GLN A 800 17.64 -37.57 -37.06
C GLN A 800 18.11 -37.11 -38.45
N PRO A 801 18.54 -38.04 -39.33
CA PRO A 801 18.94 -37.70 -40.71
C PRO A 801 17.90 -36.94 -41.53
N SER A 802 16.61 -37.04 -41.18
CA SER A 802 15.50 -36.29 -41.81
C SER A 802 15.62 -34.77 -41.68
N MET A 803 16.48 -34.29 -40.77
CA MET A 803 16.69 -32.88 -40.49
C MET A 803 17.77 -32.22 -41.36
N ALA A 804 18.50 -32.99 -42.18
CA ALA A 804 19.62 -32.48 -42.99
C ALA A 804 19.22 -31.35 -43.97
N ASP A 805 17.98 -31.36 -44.45
CA ASP A 805 17.37 -30.34 -45.32
C ASP A 805 16.10 -29.76 -44.67
N PHE A 806 16.13 -29.53 -43.36
CA PHE A 806 15.01 -28.94 -42.63
C PHE A 806 14.75 -27.49 -43.06
N ASP A 807 13.50 -27.19 -43.36
CA ASP A 807 12.99 -25.87 -43.72
C ASP A 807 11.88 -25.48 -42.73
N VAL A 808 12.22 -24.56 -41.83
CA VAL A 808 11.31 -24.09 -40.78
C VAL A 808 9.99 -23.55 -41.35
N ARG A 809 9.98 -23.01 -42.58
CA ARG A 809 8.76 -22.47 -43.19
C ARG A 809 7.70 -23.53 -43.45
N LYS A 810 8.11 -24.78 -43.69
CA LYS A 810 7.18 -25.91 -43.85
C LYS A 810 6.59 -26.38 -42.53
N TYR A 811 7.10 -25.86 -41.42
CA TYR A 811 6.63 -26.13 -40.07
C TYR A 811 5.44 -25.24 -39.66
N GLN A 812 5.17 -24.15 -40.38
CA GLN A 812 4.06 -23.23 -40.12
C GLN A 812 2.69 -23.91 -40.19
N GLY A 813 1.73 -23.44 -39.39
CA GLY A 813 0.35 -23.88 -39.32
C GLY A 813 0.10 -24.92 -38.23
N ARG A 814 -1.15 -25.37 -38.12
CA ARG A 814 -1.62 -26.25 -37.06
C ARG A 814 -0.96 -27.64 -37.02
N TRP A 815 -0.58 -28.04 -35.82
CA TRP A 815 -0.15 -29.38 -35.45
C TRP A 815 -1.05 -29.93 -34.34
N TYR A 816 -1.36 -31.23 -34.43
CA TYR A 816 -2.02 -31.99 -33.39
C TYR A 816 -0.94 -32.76 -32.63
N GLU A 817 -0.87 -32.55 -31.33
CA GLU A 817 0.02 -33.33 -30.47
C GLU A 817 -0.64 -34.68 -30.21
N LEU A 818 -0.10 -35.76 -30.76
CA LEU A 818 -0.61 -37.13 -30.62
C LEU A 818 -0.15 -37.81 -29.33
N GLY A 819 0.97 -37.35 -28.79
CA GLY A 819 1.47 -37.77 -27.49
C GLY A 819 2.54 -36.84 -26.97
N PHE A 820 2.70 -36.80 -25.66
CA PHE A 820 3.73 -35.99 -25.00
C PHE A 820 4.39 -36.74 -23.85
N HIS A 821 5.64 -36.39 -23.56
CA HIS A 821 6.31 -36.67 -22.29
C HIS A 821 6.72 -35.33 -21.68
N ASP A 822 5.83 -34.78 -20.88
CA ASP A 822 5.99 -33.50 -20.19
C ASP A 822 5.25 -33.62 -18.85
N TRP A 823 6.00 -33.57 -17.74
CA TRP A 823 5.43 -33.69 -16.39
C TRP A 823 4.78 -32.40 -15.89
N THR A 824 4.93 -31.30 -16.62
CA THR A 824 4.25 -30.02 -16.42
C THR A 824 2.92 -29.93 -17.18
N GLN A 825 2.73 -30.79 -18.18
CA GLN A 825 1.49 -30.90 -18.94
C GLN A 825 0.53 -31.90 -18.28
N PHE A 826 -0.75 -31.55 -18.23
CA PHE A 826 -1.78 -32.35 -17.54
C PHE A 826 -2.17 -33.58 -18.36
N SER A 827 -2.10 -34.78 -17.79
CA SER A 827 -2.59 -36.02 -18.44
C SER A 827 -4.11 -36.05 -18.65
N GLU A 828 -4.83 -35.11 -18.05
CA GLU A 828 -6.30 -35.02 -18.13
C GLU A 828 -6.75 -34.23 -19.35
N VAL A 829 -5.83 -33.73 -20.18
CA VAL A 829 -6.16 -32.89 -21.33
C VAL A 829 -6.27 -33.71 -22.60
N TYR A 830 -7.02 -33.18 -23.56
CA TYR A 830 -7.28 -33.78 -24.87
C TYR A 830 -7.23 -32.67 -25.91
N GLY A 831 -7.17 -33.04 -27.19
CA GLY A 831 -7.28 -32.09 -28.28
C GLY A 831 -6.20 -31.02 -28.26
N THR A 832 -5.00 -31.35 -27.78
CA THR A 832 -3.87 -30.43 -27.71
C THR A 832 -3.37 -30.08 -29.11
N THR A 833 -3.29 -28.79 -29.41
CA THR A 833 -2.83 -28.30 -30.71
C THR A 833 -1.82 -27.19 -30.54
N LEU A 834 -0.85 -27.16 -31.47
CA LEU A 834 0.11 -26.07 -31.62
C LEU A 834 -0.23 -25.35 -32.93
N ASP A 835 -0.56 -24.06 -32.87
CA ASP A 835 -0.74 -23.24 -34.08
C ASP A 835 0.47 -22.33 -34.27
N ILE A 836 1.38 -22.76 -35.15
CA ILE A 836 2.69 -22.13 -35.30
C ILE A 836 2.63 -21.08 -36.41
N GLU A 837 2.89 -19.84 -36.06
CA GLU A 837 3.02 -18.72 -36.99
C GLU A 837 4.45 -18.20 -37.00
N LEU A 838 5.04 -18.08 -38.20
CA LEU A 838 6.39 -17.53 -38.37
C LEU A 838 6.33 -16.05 -38.70
N SER A 839 7.30 -15.29 -38.19
CA SER A 839 7.58 -13.94 -38.67
C SER A 839 7.94 -13.96 -40.16
N ALA A 840 7.77 -12.82 -40.83
CA ALA A 840 8.06 -12.69 -42.26
C ALA A 840 9.53 -13.05 -42.62
N ASP A 841 10.47 -12.86 -41.69
CA ASP A 841 11.88 -13.24 -41.85
C ASP A 841 12.17 -14.71 -41.50
N GLY A 842 11.20 -15.44 -40.93
CA GLY A 842 11.33 -16.84 -40.51
C GLY A 842 12.24 -17.06 -39.30
N GLN A 843 12.65 -15.99 -38.59
CA GLN A 843 13.56 -16.09 -37.44
C GLN A 843 12.84 -16.20 -36.11
N ARG A 844 11.53 -15.96 -36.07
CA ARG A 844 10.72 -15.97 -34.87
C ARG A 844 9.45 -16.75 -35.14
N TRP A 845 8.96 -17.48 -34.15
CA TRP A 845 7.63 -18.07 -34.20
C TRP A 845 6.80 -17.66 -33.00
N VAL A 846 5.48 -17.68 -33.18
CA VAL A 846 4.48 -17.70 -32.11
C VAL A 846 3.80 -19.05 -32.21
N ASP A 847 3.71 -19.75 -31.10
CA ASP A 847 2.94 -20.97 -30.96
C ASP A 847 1.72 -20.69 -30.07
N ASP A 848 0.53 -20.76 -30.64
CA ASP A 848 -0.72 -20.82 -29.89
C ASP A 848 -0.96 -22.26 -29.43
N PHE A 849 -0.41 -22.58 -28.26
CA PHE A 849 -0.54 -23.87 -27.61
C PHE A 849 -1.91 -23.96 -26.92
N ALA A 850 -2.84 -24.62 -27.59
CA ALA A 850 -4.21 -24.80 -27.12
C ALA A 850 -4.40 -26.19 -26.52
N VAL A 851 -4.97 -26.23 -25.32
CA VAL A 851 -5.17 -27.46 -24.54
C VAL A 851 -6.63 -27.55 -24.10
N LYS A 852 -7.34 -28.65 -24.38
CA LYS A 852 -8.74 -28.82 -23.96
C LYS A 852 -8.85 -29.79 -22.79
N GLY A 853 -9.83 -29.61 -21.91
CA GLY A 853 -9.98 -30.52 -20.77
C GLY A 853 -11.36 -30.51 -20.09
N PRO A 854 -11.64 -31.53 -19.25
CA PRO A 854 -10.90 -32.79 -19.09
C PRO A 854 -11.15 -33.75 -20.26
N ALA A 855 -10.38 -34.82 -20.45
CA ALA A 855 -10.55 -35.80 -21.54
C ALA A 855 -11.80 -36.69 -21.36
N PRO A 856 -12.49 -37.13 -22.44
CA PRO A 856 -13.74 -37.89 -22.33
C PRO A 856 -13.57 -39.24 -21.63
N LEU A 857 -12.40 -39.88 -21.79
CA LEU A 857 -12.13 -41.19 -21.16
C LEU A 857 -11.74 -41.07 -19.68
N VAL A 858 -11.22 -39.91 -19.26
CA VAL A 858 -10.77 -39.68 -17.87
C VAL A 858 -11.93 -39.15 -17.01
N ALA A 859 -12.79 -38.31 -17.59
CA ALA A 859 -13.92 -37.66 -16.91
C ALA A 859 -15.23 -37.81 -17.71
N PRO A 860 -15.71 -39.04 -17.97
CA PRO A 860 -16.81 -39.29 -18.91
C PRO A 860 -18.16 -38.66 -18.50
N ARG A 861 -18.35 -38.27 -17.24
CA ARG A 861 -19.62 -37.73 -16.72
C ARG A 861 -19.64 -36.20 -16.59
N SER A 862 -18.47 -35.58 -16.47
CA SER A 862 -18.32 -34.12 -16.43
C SER A 862 -17.83 -33.54 -17.74
N TRP A 863 -17.36 -34.39 -18.67
CA TRP A 863 -16.97 -34.01 -20.03
C TRP A 863 -18.01 -33.10 -20.73
N ASP A 864 -19.26 -33.54 -20.75
CA ASP A 864 -20.39 -32.83 -21.38
C ASP A 864 -20.88 -31.63 -20.55
N LYS A 865 -20.20 -31.31 -19.45
CA LYS A 865 -20.58 -30.27 -18.49
C LYS A 865 -19.41 -29.40 -18.04
N SER A 866 -18.22 -29.61 -18.61
CA SER A 866 -17.01 -28.88 -18.23
C SER A 866 -16.98 -27.51 -18.92
N PRO A 867 -16.74 -26.43 -18.15
CA PRO A 867 -16.46 -25.13 -18.73
C PRO A 867 -15.12 -25.10 -19.50
N VAL A 868 -14.18 -26.00 -19.23
CA VAL A 868 -12.85 -25.97 -19.89
C VAL A 868 -12.86 -26.65 -21.28
N ALA A 869 -14.04 -27.03 -21.78
CA ALA A 869 -14.21 -27.70 -23.07
C ALA A 869 -13.81 -26.83 -24.29
N ASN A 870 -13.76 -25.49 -24.14
CA ASN A 870 -13.27 -24.58 -25.18
C ASN A 870 -11.74 -24.42 -25.19
N GLY A 871 -11.04 -25.03 -24.22
CA GLY A 871 -9.58 -25.02 -24.12
C GLY A 871 -8.98 -23.80 -23.43
N ALA A 872 -7.80 -23.99 -22.86
CA ALA A 872 -6.89 -22.94 -22.44
C ALA A 872 -5.86 -22.72 -23.55
N HIS A 873 -5.59 -21.46 -23.87
CA HIS A 873 -4.59 -21.06 -24.86
C HIS A 873 -3.38 -20.47 -24.15
N TYR A 874 -2.20 -20.94 -24.50
CA TYR A 874 -0.92 -20.43 -24.03
C TYR A 874 -0.09 -20.00 -25.23
N PHE A 875 0.41 -18.77 -25.20
CA PHE A 875 1.26 -18.26 -26.27
C PHE A 875 2.73 -18.48 -25.90
N LEU A 876 3.42 -19.29 -26.68
CA LEU A 876 4.86 -19.51 -26.60
C LEU A 876 5.56 -18.75 -27.72
N TYR A 877 6.76 -18.23 -27.44
CA TYR A 877 7.50 -17.40 -28.39
C TYR A 877 8.87 -18.02 -28.67
N GLY A 878 9.11 -18.40 -29.92
CA GLY A 878 10.34 -19.03 -30.36
C GLY A 878 11.24 -18.06 -31.11
N LYS A 879 12.55 -18.16 -30.88
CA LYS A 879 13.59 -17.59 -31.75
C LYS A 879 14.35 -18.73 -32.42
N VAL A 880 14.23 -18.82 -33.74
CA VAL A 880 14.87 -19.85 -34.57
C VAL A 880 16.36 -19.55 -34.71
N ASP A 881 17.21 -20.55 -34.48
CA ASP A 881 18.63 -20.46 -34.81
C ASP A 881 18.82 -20.77 -36.30
N VAL A 882 18.94 -19.71 -37.11
CA VAL A 882 19.15 -19.84 -38.57
C VAL A 882 20.46 -20.52 -38.94
N SER A 883 21.43 -20.63 -38.02
CA SER A 883 22.70 -21.31 -38.25
C SER A 883 22.62 -22.82 -37.98
N LYS A 884 21.59 -23.27 -37.25
CA LYS A 884 21.38 -24.68 -36.88
C LYS A 884 19.91 -25.08 -37.10
N PRO A 885 19.57 -25.59 -38.30
CA PRO A 885 18.21 -26.01 -38.63
C PRO A 885 17.64 -26.97 -37.58
N GLY A 886 16.44 -26.67 -37.08
CA GLY A 886 15.75 -27.45 -36.05
C GLY A 886 15.99 -26.98 -34.61
N ILE A 887 16.91 -26.04 -34.35
CA ILE A 887 17.10 -25.46 -33.01
C ILE A 887 16.35 -24.15 -32.88
N LEU A 888 15.57 -24.00 -31.81
CA LEU A 888 14.99 -22.72 -31.40
C LEU A 888 15.11 -22.49 -29.89
N GLN A 889 15.05 -21.23 -29.50
CA GLN A 889 14.92 -20.78 -28.11
C GLN A 889 13.47 -20.36 -27.88
N GLU A 890 12.74 -21.16 -27.13
CA GLU A 890 11.33 -20.92 -26.84
C GLU A 890 11.17 -20.24 -25.49
N SER A 891 10.28 -19.26 -25.41
CA SER A 891 9.98 -18.50 -24.22
C SER A 891 8.50 -18.61 -23.88
N GLY A 892 8.22 -19.09 -22.68
CA GLY A 892 6.88 -19.32 -22.17
C GLY A 892 6.92 -19.49 -20.66
N PHE A 893 5.80 -19.21 -19.99
CA PHE A 893 5.68 -19.41 -18.53
C PHE A 893 6.77 -18.72 -17.68
N GLY A 894 7.35 -17.63 -18.19
CA GLY A 894 8.40 -16.87 -17.51
C GLY A 894 9.81 -17.45 -17.64
N LEU A 895 10.03 -18.43 -18.51
CA LEU A 895 11.34 -19.01 -18.81
C LEU A 895 11.63 -19.01 -20.31
N THR A 896 12.91 -19.05 -20.64
CA THR A 896 13.41 -19.35 -21.99
C THR A 896 14.18 -20.66 -21.95
N PHE A 897 13.83 -21.60 -22.82
CA PHE A 897 14.45 -22.92 -22.90
C PHE A 897 14.72 -23.34 -24.35
N PRO A 898 15.76 -24.16 -24.59
CA PRO A 898 15.96 -24.84 -25.86
C PRO A 898 14.75 -25.72 -26.23
N ASN A 899 14.26 -25.56 -27.45
CA ASN A 899 13.31 -26.47 -28.10
C ASN A 899 13.94 -26.95 -29.42
N PHE A 900 14.05 -28.27 -29.58
CA PHE A 900 14.65 -28.92 -30.72
C PHE A 900 13.57 -29.64 -31.53
N ILE A 901 13.49 -29.37 -32.83
CA ILE A 901 12.78 -30.22 -33.77
C ILE A 901 13.80 -31.28 -34.20
N VAL A 902 13.60 -32.52 -33.78
CA VAL A 902 14.64 -33.57 -33.91
C VAL A 902 14.36 -34.55 -35.07
N ASP A 903 13.11 -34.66 -35.50
CA ASP A 903 12.68 -35.51 -36.61
C ASP A 903 11.49 -34.88 -37.34
N VAL A 904 11.41 -35.10 -38.66
CA VAL A 904 10.24 -34.75 -39.48
C VAL A 904 9.95 -35.85 -40.51
N GLN A 905 8.68 -36.21 -40.65
CA GLN A 905 8.22 -37.03 -41.76
C GLN A 905 7.71 -36.14 -42.90
N ARG A 906 8.11 -36.47 -44.14
CA ARG A 906 7.76 -35.71 -45.34
C ARG A 906 6.77 -36.50 -46.20
N ASP A 907 5.76 -35.82 -46.72
CA ASP A 907 4.96 -36.36 -47.81
C ASP A 907 5.84 -36.49 -49.06
N ALA A 908 5.87 -37.68 -49.66
CA ALA A 908 6.79 -38.00 -50.75
C ALA A 908 6.52 -37.21 -52.04
N ARG A 909 5.31 -36.66 -52.22
CA ARG A 909 4.90 -35.94 -53.44
C ARG A 909 5.10 -34.44 -53.31
N THR A 910 4.71 -33.88 -52.18
CA THR A 910 4.67 -32.42 -51.93
C THR A 910 5.90 -31.93 -51.16
N GLY A 911 6.61 -32.83 -50.47
CA GLY A 911 7.70 -32.48 -49.58
C GLY A 911 7.25 -31.67 -48.34
N ALA A 912 5.95 -31.63 -48.06
CA ALA A 912 5.37 -31.01 -46.86
C ALA A 912 5.60 -31.90 -45.63
N TYR A 913 5.67 -31.30 -44.44
CA TYR A 913 5.87 -32.05 -43.19
C TYR A 913 4.53 -32.56 -42.65
N THR A 914 4.44 -33.88 -42.48
CA THR A 914 3.23 -34.57 -42.02
C THR A 914 3.30 -34.96 -40.55
N GLN A 915 4.49 -35.25 -40.04
CA GLN A 915 4.76 -35.55 -38.63
C GLN A 915 6.04 -34.86 -38.19
N ALA A 916 6.17 -34.58 -36.89
CA ALA A 916 7.40 -34.08 -36.30
C ALA A 916 7.56 -34.54 -34.85
N ILE A 917 8.80 -34.65 -34.39
CA ILE A 917 9.13 -34.88 -32.98
C ILE A 917 9.85 -33.62 -32.47
N GLN A 918 9.35 -33.05 -31.38
CA GLN A 918 10.00 -31.96 -30.65
C GLN A 918 10.60 -32.46 -29.33
N PHE A 919 11.72 -31.86 -28.93
CA PHE A 919 12.41 -32.10 -27.67
C PHE A 919 12.74 -30.75 -27.02
N GLN A 920 12.08 -30.44 -25.92
CA GLN A 920 12.33 -29.29 -25.07
C GLN A 920 13.11 -29.73 -23.84
N CYS A 921 14.18 -28.99 -23.50
CA CYS A 921 14.96 -29.35 -22.33
C CYS A 921 15.65 -28.14 -21.70
N LEU A 922 15.40 -27.92 -20.41
CA LEU A 922 16.05 -26.87 -19.64
C LEU A 922 16.99 -27.47 -18.60
N GLU A 923 18.29 -27.22 -18.77
CA GLU A 923 19.30 -27.55 -17.77
C GLU A 923 19.88 -26.29 -17.11
N ARG A 924 20.10 -26.36 -15.79
CA ARG A 924 20.91 -25.40 -15.05
C ARG A 924 21.74 -26.09 -13.98
N GLY A 925 23.03 -25.74 -13.90
CA GLY A 925 23.92 -26.28 -12.87
C GLY A 925 24.05 -27.81 -12.89
N GLY A 926 23.92 -28.44 -14.07
CA GLY A 926 23.96 -29.90 -14.21
C GLY A 926 22.66 -30.61 -13.82
N VAL A 927 21.57 -29.86 -13.58
CA VAL A 927 20.26 -30.39 -13.18
C VAL A 927 19.24 -30.05 -14.26
N ARG A 928 18.51 -31.06 -14.71
CA ARG A 928 17.40 -30.92 -15.65
C ARG A 928 16.19 -30.38 -14.88
N ILE A 929 15.78 -29.16 -15.19
CA ILE A 929 14.68 -28.46 -14.53
C ILE A 929 13.35 -28.68 -15.25
N PHE A 930 13.41 -28.99 -16.55
CA PHE A 930 12.24 -29.23 -17.39
C PHE A 930 12.65 -30.11 -18.57
N GLU A 931 11.77 -31.05 -18.94
CA GLU A 931 11.87 -31.84 -20.16
C GLU A 931 10.47 -32.01 -20.75
N GLY A 932 10.38 -31.87 -22.07
CA GLY A 932 9.15 -32.02 -22.84
C GLY A 932 9.47 -32.72 -24.16
N ILE A 933 8.78 -33.82 -24.49
CA ILE A 933 8.88 -34.47 -25.80
C ILE A 933 7.50 -34.50 -26.42
N ASN A 934 7.32 -33.89 -27.59
CA ASN A 934 6.00 -33.79 -28.24
C ASN A 934 6.01 -34.52 -29.58
N PHE A 935 5.07 -35.44 -29.75
CA PHE A 935 4.80 -36.13 -31.01
C PHE A 935 3.70 -35.39 -31.75
N LEU A 936 4.08 -34.69 -32.82
CA LEU A 936 3.19 -33.82 -33.58
C LEU A 936 2.80 -34.45 -34.92
N SER A 937 1.55 -34.26 -35.33
CA SER A 937 1.04 -34.66 -36.64
C SER A 937 0.13 -33.59 -37.25
N ARG A 938 0.05 -33.53 -38.58
CA ARG A 938 -0.91 -32.67 -39.29
C ARG A 938 -2.33 -33.21 -39.27
N THR A 939 -2.52 -34.48 -38.90
CA THR A 939 -3.84 -35.12 -38.82
C THR A 939 -3.95 -35.95 -37.55
N THR A 940 -5.18 -36.22 -37.14
CA THR A 940 -5.50 -37.12 -36.02
C THR A 940 -5.92 -38.51 -36.50
N ASP A 941 -5.90 -38.75 -37.81
CA ASP A 941 -6.35 -40.00 -38.44
C ASP A 941 -5.32 -41.12 -38.23
N ASP A 942 -5.75 -42.35 -37.94
CA ASP A 942 -4.88 -43.52 -37.71
C ASP A 942 -3.80 -43.34 -36.62
N GLN A 943 -4.13 -42.57 -35.57
CA GLN A 943 -3.24 -42.24 -34.45
C GLN A 943 -2.40 -43.43 -33.90
N PRO A 944 -2.94 -44.66 -33.69
CA PRO A 944 -2.12 -45.76 -33.17
C PRO A 944 -0.93 -46.14 -34.06
N ALA A 945 -1.12 -46.14 -35.39
CA ALA A 945 -0.05 -46.45 -36.34
C ALA A 945 0.98 -45.33 -36.40
N GLN A 946 0.51 -44.07 -36.33
CA GLN A 946 1.39 -42.90 -36.28
C GLN A 946 2.24 -42.91 -35.00
N MET A 947 1.64 -43.13 -33.84
CA MET A 947 2.34 -43.23 -32.55
C MET A 947 3.40 -44.34 -32.56
N ALA A 948 3.06 -45.54 -33.03
CA ALA A 948 4.02 -46.64 -33.13
C ALA A 948 5.23 -46.29 -34.01
N ALA A 949 4.99 -45.61 -35.14
CA ALA A 949 6.06 -45.16 -36.02
C ALA A 949 6.92 -44.05 -35.38
N MET A 950 6.31 -43.12 -34.64
CA MET A 950 7.03 -42.04 -33.96
C MET A 950 7.87 -42.56 -32.78
N HIS A 951 7.36 -43.52 -32.00
CA HIS A 951 8.15 -44.20 -30.96
C HIS A 951 9.38 -44.90 -31.56
N ALA A 952 9.24 -45.59 -32.69
CA ALA A 952 10.37 -46.23 -33.35
C ALA A 952 11.45 -45.22 -33.78
N ARG A 953 11.04 -44.03 -34.26
CA ARG A 953 11.97 -42.96 -34.64
C ARG A 953 12.62 -42.28 -33.42
N ALA A 954 11.86 -42.05 -32.36
CA ALA A 954 12.39 -41.51 -31.10
C ALA A 954 13.39 -42.48 -30.43
N SER A 955 13.08 -43.77 -30.43
CA SER A 955 13.99 -44.82 -29.95
C SER A 955 15.29 -44.86 -30.77
N ALA A 956 15.19 -44.77 -32.10
CA ALA A 956 16.37 -44.65 -32.98
C ALA A 956 17.20 -43.38 -32.73
N ALA A 957 16.58 -42.32 -32.18
CA ALA A 957 17.23 -41.10 -31.74
C ALA A 957 17.82 -41.18 -30.32
N GLY A 958 17.72 -42.33 -29.65
CA GLY A 958 18.17 -42.49 -28.26
C GLY A 958 17.30 -41.74 -27.25
N MET A 959 16.09 -41.31 -27.65
CA MET A 959 15.22 -40.50 -26.80
C MET A 959 14.49 -41.31 -25.71
N ASP A 960 14.55 -42.65 -25.77
CA ASP A 960 13.86 -43.51 -24.79
C ASP A 960 14.36 -43.27 -23.35
N ALA A 961 15.65 -42.92 -23.21
CA ALA A 961 16.19 -42.52 -21.92
C ALA A 961 15.44 -41.31 -21.35
N TYR A 962 15.01 -40.38 -22.19
CA TYR A 962 14.35 -39.13 -21.82
C TYR A 962 12.82 -39.22 -21.82
N GLY A 963 12.25 -40.44 -21.80
CA GLY A 963 10.81 -40.63 -21.65
C GLY A 963 10.01 -40.76 -22.94
N SER A 964 10.65 -40.91 -24.12
CA SER A 964 9.93 -41.12 -25.39
C SER A 964 9.40 -42.53 -25.59
N SER A 965 9.56 -43.44 -24.62
CA SER A 965 9.05 -44.81 -24.72
C SER A 965 7.52 -44.85 -24.68
N ALA A 966 6.93 -45.92 -25.21
CA ALA A 966 5.47 -46.09 -25.23
C ALA A 966 4.87 -46.15 -23.82
N GLU A 967 5.66 -46.59 -22.84
CA GLU A 967 5.25 -46.70 -21.43
C GLU A 967 5.29 -45.35 -20.69
N GLN A 968 6.13 -44.41 -21.14
CA GLN A 968 6.38 -43.14 -20.46
C GLN A 968 5.68 -41.94 -21.13
N MET A 969 5.31 -42.04 -22.40
CA MET A 969 4.54 -41.00 -23.08
C MET A 969 3.05 -41.10 -22.79
N HIS A 970 2.44 -39.94 -22.58
CA HIS A 970 0.99 -39.80 -22.55
C HIS A 970 0.45 -39.69 -23.98
N VAL A 971 -0.57 -40.49 -24.32
CA VAL A 971 -1.24 -40.42 -25.62
C VAL A 971 -2.40 -39.42 -25.53
N VAL A 972 -2.31 -38.33 -26.30
CA VAL A 972 -3.35 -37.29 -26.32
C VAL A 972 -4.54 -37.77 -27.10
N GLN A 973 -5.72 -37.72 -26.51
CA GLN A 973 -6.95 -38.08 -27.22
C GLN A 973 -7.41 -36.94 -28.12
N HIS A 974 -7.77 -37.24 -29.36
CA HIS A 974 -8.35 -36.26 -30.28
C HIS A 974 -9.77 -36.66 -30.66
N ALA A 975 -10.62 -35.66 -30.92
CA ALA A 975 -11.91 -35.91 -31.54
C ALA A 975 -11.67 -36.44 -32.96
N PRO A 976 -12.40 -37.49 -33.41
CA PRO A 976 -12.30 -37.96 -34.78
C PRO A 976 -12.54 -36.84 -35.79
N SER A 977 -11.81 -36.85 -36.90
CA SER A 977 -12.03 -35.91 -38.00
C SER A 977 -13.49 -35.98 -38.46
N GLY A 978 -14.19 -34.84 -38.45
CA GLY A 978 -15.61 -34.76 -38.81
C GLY A 978 -16.61 -35.16 -37.72
N ALA A 979 -16.16 -35.41 -36.48
CA ALA A 979 -17.08 -35.53 -35.35
C ALA A 979 -17.93 -34.24 -35.22
N PRO A 980 -19.24 -34.33 -34.94
CA PRO A 980 -20.07 -33.16 -34.74
C PRO A 980 -19.47 -32.29 -33.63
N PRO A 981 -19.59 -30.94 -33.71
CA PRO A 981 -19.16 -30.06 -32.64
C PRO A 981 -19.73 -30.59 -31.32
N VAL A 982 -18.86 -30.77 -30.33
CA VAL A 982 -19.31 -31.15 -29.00
C VAL A 982 -20.12 -29.97 -28.49
N ASP A 983 -21.44 -30.10 -28.52
CA ASP A 983 -22.38 -29.05 -28.13
C ASP A 983 -23.01 -29.43 -26.80
N ASN A 984 -22.32 -29.09 -25.73
CA ASN A 984 -22.73 -29.42 -24.39
C ASN A 984 -23.59 -28.28 -23.80
N ALA A 985 -24.38 -28.54 -22.75
CA ALA A 985 -25.36 -27.56 -22.26
C ALA A 985 -24.71 -26.24 -21.77
N TRP A 986 -23.44 -26.29 -21.37
CA TRP A 986 -22.65 -25.11 -20.99
C TRP A 986 -22.14 -24.33 -22.20
N GLN A 987 -21.68 -25.02 -23.24
CA GLN A 987 -21.26 -24.38 -24.49
C GLN A 987 -22.43 -23.65 -25.16
N ARG A 988 -23.64 -24.24 -25.18
CA ARG A 988 -24.87 -23.54 -25.61
C ARG A 988 -25.17 -22.30 -24.79
N MET A 989 -25.02 -22.38 -23.47
CA MET A 989 -25.22 -21.23 -22.59
C MET A 989 -24.21 -20.12 -22.88
N TRP A 990 -22.96 -20.48 -23.11
CA TRP A 990 -21.86 -19.57 -23.41
C TRP A 990 -21.98 -18.91 -24.78
N GLU A 991 -22.35 -19.68 -25.80
CA GLU A 991 -22.76 -19.14 -27.09
C GLU A 991 -23.92 -18.17 -26.95
N ALA A 992 -24.94 -18.51 -26.15
CA ALA A 992 -26.09 -17.65 -25.90
C ALA A 992 -25.72 -16.35 -25.18
N VAL A 993 -24.71 -16.35 -24.29
CA VAL A 993 -24.19 -15.12 -23.65
C VAL A 993 -23.07 -14.44 -24.46
N GLY A 994 -22.74 -14.95 -25.66
CA GLY A 994 -21.76 -14.35 -26.56
C GLY A 994 -20.30 -14.53 -26.14
N LEU A 995 -19.99 -15.45 -25.22
CA LEU A 995 -18.63 -15.69 -24.72
C LEU A 995 -17.64 -16.08 -25.84
N PRO A 996 -17.97 -16.93 -26.83
CA PRO A 996 -17.06 -17.22 -27.94
C PRO A 996 -16.67 -15.99 -28.76
N ARG A 997 -17.58 -15.02 -28.92
CA ARG A 997 -17.25 -13.74 -29.60
C ARG A 997 -16.29 -12.90 -28.76
N LEU A 998 -16.42 -12.98 -27.44
CA LEU A 998 -15.59 -12.26 -26.48
C LEU A 998 -14.19 -12.89 -26.36
N LEU A 999 -14.10 -14.22 -26.41
CA LEU A 999 -12.85 -14.97 -26.50
C LEU A 999 -12.16 -14.75 -27.85
N ALA A 1000 -12.88 -14.81 -28.97
CA ALA A 1000 -12.31 -14.48 -30.29
C ALA A 1000 -11.82 -13.02 -30.39
N LEU A 1001 -12.50 -12.08 -29.70
CA LEU A 1001 -12.02 -10.70 -29.55
C LEU A 1001 -10.75 -10.61 -28.69
N ALA A 1002 -10.64 -11.42 -27.64
CA ALA A 1002 -9.46 -11.51 -26.79
C ALA A 1002 -8.29 -12.16 -27.54
N GLU A 1003 -8.51 -13.26 -28.25
CA GLU A 1003 -7.56 -13.95 -29.12
C GLU A 1003 -7.06 -13.03 -30.24
N GLY A 1004 -7.97 -12.33 -30.94
CA GLY A 1004 -7.59 -11.35 -31.96
C GLY A 1004 -6.78 -10.18 -31.39
N ALA A 1005 -7.12 -9.71 -30.18
CA ALA A 1005 -6.34 -8.68 -29.49
C ALA A 1005 -4.95 -9.19 -29.06
N MET A 1006 -4.84 -10.46 -28.64
CA MET A 1006 -3.57 -11.09 -28.26
C MET A 1006 -2.67 -11.39 -29.46
N HIS A 1007 -3.23 -11.85 -30.60
CA HIS A 1007 -2.48 -11.99 -31.85
C HIS A 1007 -1.93 -10.64 -32.34
N THR A 1008 -2.76 -9.59 -32.33
CA THR A 1008 -2.31 -8.24 -32.70
C THR A 1008 -1.21 -7.73 -31.75
N GLN A 1009 -1.28 -8.06 -30.47
CA GLN A 1009 -0.25 -7.75 -29.47
C GLN A 1009 1.05 -8.54 -29.70
N ALA A 1010 0.96 -9.79 -30.15
CA ALA A 1010 2.10 -10.65 -30.48
C ALA A 1010 2.82 -10.17 -31.75
N GLU A 1011 2.08 -9.80 -32.80
CA GLU A 1011 2.64 -9.15 -34.00
C GLU A 1011 3.33 -7.82 -33.63
N ASP A 1012 2.74 -7.01 -32.75
CA ASP A 1012 3.33 -5.76 -32.24
C ASP A 1012 4.62 -6.01 -31.44
N ILE A 1013 4.72 -7.11 -30.68
CA ILE A 1013 5.94 -7.50 -29.94
C ILE A 1013 7.02 -7.96 -30.93
N LEU A 1014 6.66 -8.80 -31.90
CA LEU A 1014 7.57 -9.24 -32.97
C LEU A 1014 8.11 -8.06 -33.78
N ASN A 1015 7.27 -7.06 -34.06
CA ASN A 1015 7.67 -5.86 -34.80
C ASN A 1015 8.52 -4.86 -33.98
N LYS A 1016 8.41 -4.85 -32.64
CA LYS A 1016 9.20 -3.96 -31.75
C LYS A 1016 10.57 -4.52 -31.36
N VAL A 1017 10.77 -5.83 -31.53
CA VAL A 1017 12.06 -6.50 -31.34
C VAL A 1017 12.89 -6.47 -32.64
N GLN A 1018 12.31 -6.00 -33.77
CA GLN A 1018 13.07 -5.49 -34.92
C GLN A 1018 13.52 -4.06 -34.65
#